data_AF-A0A7V5ZJC9-F1
#
_entry.id   AF-A0A7V5ZJC9-F1
#
_cell.length_a   1.000
_cell.length_b   1.000
_cell.length_c   1.000
_cell.angle_alpha   90.00
_cell.angle_beta   90.00
_cell.angle_gamma   90.00
#
_symmetry.space_group_name_H-M   'P 1'
#
loop_
_entity.id
_entity.type
_entity.pdbx_description
1 polymer ?
#
loop_
_entity_poly.entity_id
_entity_poly.type
_entity_poly.pdbx_seq_one_letter_code
_entity_poly.pdbx_strand_id
1 'polypeptide(L)'
;MSEGGRRLVRPLPLAGVLIVLLLLAVGAAGLFRVPPGEGLAVKRGATVRVYGPGWHWRLPLGGSTLPLPGEGAPFEVEVGAQTREGASVTVRVSGRAGLDAAKAQRWFAAAGWVPLADGVARVAGERLTAVLAGPDGAGWLSAGREAALAAEFRAALEALGCRVEALQVALPQGENAAVAAVARSEAVKLVQETGRRVVVLGWDAADWQLVRPLMAAGRMPNLARLVAAGASGTVRPEKPLLSPLIWTTFATGKRVSEHGIADFLVLDQATGKKVPISSNYRKVHALWTVLTALGRRTDVVGWWATWPAEPILGRMVTERVAYQLFGVEGGAGNDGKVYPESLWPVVESLVTRADDIPYRQVKRFIDISEEEYRQAWDSLPPERRQENRINHLRKVLAATLTYQAIALELLKDPADCSLFYFEGTDTIGHLFAQFLPPRLPKVSEEDVRRFGKAMPEFYVWMDELLGQLLARLSPADIVVILSDHGFYTGELRPDSDPFDWETGAPQWHRELGMIVVSGGGVRRGELGEVSPLDVTPTILALLGLPVAQDMPGKVLAAALPPGVAAKPTATIASFEALPRAKAASVERSAEADRERLRELAALGYISPGTLEEGDHPPAPRPHGEPTSPPGTPAGGEAAAPETAVQATQLGNLAASLRREGRLEEAKAKYLEAIAIAPSYFAAYDGVASIFALQGDYENAFRYLGLGLSRTPKMPASDMVAMVDDAARCGRLEQAAELLDKLRPFRGSEAEYHAAWGRLYQKRRDTERALEAYRRALAANPVEGSALQGSLELLRAQGQEAEARGLLERAFAAAGNSIDALTSVTAVALAVGQADVAEPVLQRVLAADPGNSGVLFNLGVCQAQLGKNREAEASLRQAIARSPNEASAHYNLGMVLGVEGRPEEALAALRKAQELGMNTASLHLAMARASFFLKDMPGTVVALKRALRVEPGNEEAQKLLTLLRQHGVDTETPTP
;
A
#
# COMPACT_ATOMS: atom_id res chain seq x y z
N MET A 1 -67.53 -11.16 85.13
CA MET A 1 -67.42 -11.80 83.80
C MET A 1 -67.90 -10.78 82.81
N SER A 2 -67.05 -10.07 82.08
CA SER A 2 -67.61 -9.07 81.17
C SER A 2 -66.50 -8.49 80.33
N GLU A 3 -66.44 -8.76 79.04
CA GLU A 3 -67.38 -8.22 78.04
C GLU A 3 -67.71 -6.74 78.26
N GLY A 4 -67.35 -5.94 77.28
CA GLY A 4 -68.14 -4.77 76.92
C GLY A 4 -67.82 -3.50 77.70
N GLY A 5 -67.81 -2.41 76.94
CA GLY A 5 -68.33 -1.16 77.46
C GLY A 5 -67.35 0.01 77.44
N ARG A 6 -67.40 0.74 76.33
CA ARG A 6 -67.62 2.20 76.27
C ARG A 6 -66.82 3.07 77.28
N ARG A 7 -66.07 4.04 76.76
CA ARG A 7 -66.58 5.41 76.55
C ARG A 7 -65.51 6.34 75.98
N LEU A 8 -66.05 7.34 75.28
CA LEU A 8 -65.45 8.50 74.65
C LEU A 8 -64.57 9.38 75.56
N VAL A 9 -63.51 9.90 74.92
CA VAL A 9 -63.09 11.32 74.81
C VAL A 9 -62.62 12.09 76.04
N ARG A 10 -61.42 12.68 75.90
CA ARG A 10 -61.19 14.13 76.14
C ARG A 10 -60.25 14.74 75.08
N PRO A 11 -60.49 15.99 74.61
CA PRO A 11 -59.74 16.63 73.52
C PRO A 11 -58.69 17.68 73.97
N LEU A 12 -57.63 17.82 73.15
CA LEU A 12 -56.80 18.98 72.71
C LEU A 12 -56.32 20.08 73.71
N PRO A 13 -55.11 20.65 73.50
CA PRO A 13 -54.97 21.85 72.65
C PRO A 13 -53.75 21.79 71.69
N LEU A 14 -53.89 22.16 70.41
CA LEU A 14 -53.89 23.52 69.84
C LEU A 14 -52.56 24.29 70.01
N ALA A 15 -51.64 24.03 69.10
CA ALA A 15 -50.68 25.02 68.60
C ALA A 15 -50.27 24.60 67.17
N GLY A 16 -50.81 25.26 66.15
CA GLY A 16 -50.42 25.02 64.75
C GLY A 16 -51.54 25.11 63.70
N VAL A 17 -52.43 26.10 63.79
CA VAL A 17 -53.34 26.46 62.67
C VAL A 17 -52.80 27.68 61.94
N LEU A 18 -51.62 27.57 61.37
CA LEU A 18 -51.14 28.48 60.34
C LEU A 18 -50.36 27.64 59.33
N ILE A 19 -50.69 27.76 58.04
CA ILE A 19 -50.25 26.93 56.89
C ILE A 19 -51.14 25.69 56.61
N VAL A 20 -52.47 25.88 56.51
CA VAL A 20 -53.36 24.94 55.78
C VAL A 20 -54.15 25.65 54.65
N LEU A 21 -53.89 26.94 54.40
CA LEU A 21 -54.63 27.74 53.41
C LEU A 21 -53.91 27.96 52.07
N LEU A 22 -53.16 26.97 51.54
CA LEU A 22 -52.58 27.08 50.19
C LEU A 22 -52.52 25.79 49.35
N LEU A 23 -53.24 24.73 49.73
CA LEU A 23 -53.29 23.49 48.94
C LEU A 23 -54.71 23.02 48.59
N LEU A 24 -55.70 23.91 48.68
CA LEU A 24 -57.04 23.66 48.16
C LEU A 24 -57.32 24.66 47.05
N ALA A 25 -57.50 24.12 45.84
CA ALA A 25 -57.86 24.78 44.59
C ALA A 25 -56.71 25.38 43.75
N VAL A 26 -55.92 24.52 43.09
CA VAL A 26 -55.63 24.80 41.68
C VAL A 26 -55.56 23.50 40.88
N GLY A 27 -56.45 23.38 39.89
CA GLY A 27 -56.27 22.49 38.75
C GLY A 27 -55.18 22.97 37.78
N ALA A 28 -54.13 23.63 38.29
CA ALA A 28 -53.01 24.12 37.49
C ALA A 28 -51.85 23.13 37.55
N ALA A 29 -51.14 23.05 36.43
CA ALA A 29 -49.86 22.38 36.33
C ALA A 29 -48.88 22.98 37.35
N GLY A 30 -48.12 22.15 38.08
CA GLY A 30 -47.22 22.66 39.11
C GLY A 30 -46.08 21.72 39.48
N LEU A 31 -44.90 22.32 39.71
CA LEU A 31 -43.69 21.67 40.19
C LEU A 31 -43.77 21.53 41.70
N PHE A 32 -43.51 20.34 42.22
CA PHE A 32 -43.31 20.15 43.66
C PHE A 32 -42.12 19.22 43.90
N ARG A 33 -41.43 19.41 45.02
CA ARG A 33 -40.29 18.58 45.43
C ARG A 33 -40.68 17.74 46.64
N VAL A 34 -40.40 16.44 46.59
CA VAL A 34 -40.44 15.55 47.75
C VAL A 34 -39.02 15.48 48.34
N PRO A 35 -38.81 15.84 49.62
CA PRO A 35 -37.49 15.80 50.25
C PRO A 35 -36.84 14.39 50.27
N PRO A 36 -35.51 14.30 50.33
CA PRO A 36 -34.80 13.02 50.52
C PRO A 36 -35.25 12.30 51.79
N GLY A 37 -35.50 10.99 51.69
CA GLY A 37 -35.96 10.16 52.82
C GLY A 37 -37.47 10.24 53.12
N GLU A 38 -38.21 11.09 52.42
CA GLU A 38 -39.66 11.24 52.59
C GLU A 38 -40.46 10.68 51.41
N GLY A 39 -41.71 10.29 51.66
CA GLY A 39 -42.67 9.92 50.64
C GLY A 39 -43.92 10.79 50.74
N LEU A 40 -44.34 11.40 49.63
CA LEU A 40 -45.57 12.19 49.59
C LEU A 40 -46.72 11.32 49.10
N ALA A 41 -47.59 10.89 50.00
CA ALA A 41 -48.83 10.19 49.65
C ALA A 41 -49.92 11.21 49.30
N VAL A 42 -50.39 11.20 48.04
CA VAL A 42 -51.51 12.03 47.59
C VAL A 42 -52.71 11.14 47.30
N LYS A 43 -53.82 11.39 48.02
CA LYS A 43 -55.09 10.69 47.83
C LYS A 43 -56.01 11.49 46.91
N ARG A 44 -56.57 10.85 45.87
CA ARG A 44 -57.58 11.44 44.99
C ARG A 44 -58.68 10.42 44.72
N GLY A 45 -59.90 10.71 45.16
CA GLY A 45 -60.99 9.73 45.17
C GLY A 45 -60.62 8.49 46.00
N ALA A 46 -60.79 7.30 45.43
CA ALA A 46 -60.48 6.01 46.06
C ALA A 46 -59.00 5.57 45.92
N THR A 47 -58.18 6.32 45.18
CA THR A 47 -56.78 5.94 44.89
C THR A 47 -55.80 6.78 45.72
N VAL A 48 -54.76 6.12 46.26
CA VAL A 48 -53.62 6.75 46.95
C VAL A 48 -52.38 6.46 46.13
N ARG A 49 -51.64 7.51 45.75
CA ARG A 49 -50.36 7.39 45.06
C ARG A 49 -49.26 7.97 45.93
N VAL A 50 -48.19 7.21 46.14
CA VAL A 50 -47.02 7.63 46.93
C VAL A 50 -45.92 8.07 45.99
N TYR A 51 -45.47 9.31 46.13
CA TYR A 51 -44.34 9.86 45.38
C TYR A 51 -43.08 9.75 46.23
N GLY A 52 -42.04 9.12 45.68
CA GLY A 52 -40.72 9.06 46.32
C GLY A 52 -39.96 10.39 46.24
N PRO A 53 -38.77 10.48 46.87
CA PRO A 53 -37.94 11.67 46.84
C PRO A 53 -37.66 12.17 45.42
N GLY A 54 -37.54 13.48 45.25
CA GLY A 54 -37.21 14.11 43.97
C GLY A 54 -38.20 15.18 43.54
N TRP A 55 -37.94 15.78 42.38
CA TRP A 55 -38.84 16.74 41.78
C TRP A 55 -39.93 16.00 40.99
N HIS A 56 -41.17 16.43 41.13
CA HIS A 56 -42.32 15.87 40.43
C HIS A 56 -43.13 17.00 39.84
N TRP A 57 -43.60 16.82 38.61
CA TRP A 57 -44.51 17.77 37.98
C TRP A 57 -45.89 17.14 37.82
N ARG A 58 -46.95 17.86 38.21
CA ARG A 58 -48.34 17.41 38.11
C ARG A 58 -49.01 18.01 36.88
N LEU A 59 -49.52 17.18 35.97
CA LEU A 59 -50.28 17.64 34.80
C LEU A 59 -51.69 18.13 35.18
N PRO A 60 -52.20 19.21 34.55
CA PRO A 60 -53.57 19.66 34.75
C PRO A 60 -54.51 18.67 34.05
N LEU A 61 -55.51 18.14 34.79
CA LEU A 61 -56.52 17.19 34.29
C LEU A 61 -55.95 15.81 33.84
N GLY A 62 -55.53 14.99 34.81
CA GLY A 62 -55.22 13.58 34.54
C GLY A 62 -54.57 12.83 35.70
N GLY A 63 -53.96 13.53 36.65
CA GLY A 63 -53.37 12.91 37.84
C GLY A 63 -52.05 12.16 37.58
N SER A 64 -51.57 12.14 36.35
CA SER A 64 -50.23 11.68 35.99
C SER A 64 -49.19 12.69 36.50
N THR A 65 -48.18 12.20 37.21
CA THR A 65 -46.97 12.96 37.54
C THR A 65 -45.80 12.36 36.78
N LEU A 66 -44.95 13.23 36.24
CA LEU A 66 -43.67 12.82 35.66
C LEU A 66 -42.57 13.07 36.71
N PRO A 67 -41.79 12.04 37.08
CA PRO A 67 -40.60 12.26 37.88
C PRO A 67 -39.61 13.08 37.05
N LEU A 68 -39.04 14.11 37.65
CA LEU A 68 -37.94 14.88 37.08
C LEU A 68 -36.63 14.26 37.56
N PRO A 69 -35.91 13.51 36.71
CA PRO A 69 -34.62 12.95 37.09
C PRO A 69 -33.63 14.09 37.32
N GLY A 70 -33.31 14.35 38.59
CA GLY A 70 -32.28 15.32 38.98
C GLY A 70 -30.84 14.78 38.81
N GLU A 71 -30.69 13.48 38.62
CA GLU A 71 -29.44 12.75 38.36
C GLU A 71 -29.50 12.10 36.97
N GLY A 72 -28.33 11.78 36.37
CA GLY A 72 -28.23 11.22 35.03
C GLY A 72 -28.94 9.87 34.85
N ALA A 73 -30.14 9.91 34.26
CA ALA A 73 -30.92 8.74 33.88
C ALA A 73 -30.47 8.23 32.50
N PRO A 74 -30.30 6.91 32.30
CA PRO A 74 -29.99 6.35 31.00
C PRO A 74 -31.16 6.53 30.03
N PHE A 75 -30.85 6.78 28.77
CA PHE A 75 -31.82 6.83 27.67
C PHE A 75 -31.22 6.24 26.40
N GLU A 76 -32.10 5.73 25.55
CA GLU A 76 -31.80 5.31 24.18
C GLU A 76 -33.01 5.62 23.32
N VAL A 77 -32.81 6.39 22.25
CA VAL A 77 -33.88 6.86 21.37
C VAL A 77 -33.43 6.87 19.91
N GLU A 78 -34.40 6.71 19.02
CA GLU A 78 -34.21 6.87 17.58
C GLU A 78 -34.80 8.20 17.12
N VAL A 79 -34.03 8.90 16.30
CA VAL A 79 -34.31 10.27 15.88
C VAL A 79 -34.35 10.30 14.36
N GLY A 80 -35.54 10.58 13.81
CA GLY A 80 -35.77 10.71 12.38
C GLY A 80 -35.71 12.17 11.90
N ALA A 81 -35.11 12.41 10.74
CA ALA A 81 -35.13 13.69 10.04
C ALA A 81 -35.19 13.47 8.52
N GLN A 82 -35.54 14.51 7.76
CA GLN A 82 -35.43 14.50 6.30
C GLN A 82 -34.28 15.41 5.85
N THR A 83 -33.50 14.96 4.88
CA THR A 83 -32.53 15.82 4.20
C THR A 83 -33.24 16.84 3.32
N ARG A 84 -32.51 17.88 2.87
CA ARG A 84 -33.03 18.87 1.91
C ARG A 84 -33.55 18.23 0.63
N GLU A 85 -32.99 17.09 0.25
CA GLU A 85 -33.32 16.28 -0.93
C GLU A 85 -34.52 15.34 -0.70
N GLY A 86 -35.16 15.38 0.48
CA GLY A 86 -36.35 14.60 0.81
C GLY A 86 -36.07 13.17 1.27
N ALA A 87 -34.82 12.83 1.56
CA ALA A 87 -34.44 11.51 2.00
C ALA A 87 -34.58 11.37 3.52
N SER A 88 -35.24 10.30 3.98
CA SER A 88 -35.43 10.03 5.41
C SER A 88 -34.18 9.41 6.04
N VAL A 89 -33.72 9.98 7.15
CA VAL A 89 -32.56 9.53 7.91
C VAL A 89 -32.97 9.28 9.35
N THR A 90 -32.56 8.14 9.90
CA THR A 90 -32.76 7.81 11.32
C THR A 90 -31.41 7.62 11.99
N VAL A 91 -31.14 8.33 13.08
CA VAL A 91 -29.93 8.17 13.91
C VAL A 91 -30.31 7.64 15.29
N ARG A 92 -29.45 6.81 15.88
CA ARG A 92 -29.64 6.33 17.24
C ARG A 92 -28.84 7.19 18.21
N VAL A 93 -29.50 7.68 19.25
CA VAL A 93 -28.89 8.53 20.28
C VAL A 93 -29.05 7.82 21.63
N SER A 94 -27.94 7.56 22.31
CA SER A 94 -27.93 6.91 23.62
C SER A 94 -27.05 7.67 24.60
N GLY A 95 -27.34 7.57 25.89
CA GLY A 95 -26.59 8.33 26.88
C GLY A 95 -27.18 8.34 28.27
N ARG A 96 -26.69 9.28 29.09
CA ARG A 96 -27.21 9.58 30.43
C ARG A 96 -27.41 11.07 30.57
N ALA A 97 -28.61 11.47 30.98
CA ALA A 97 -28.96 12.88 31.16
C ALA A 97 -29.94 13.10 32.33
N GLY A 98 -29.88 14.29 32.91
CA GLY A 98 -30.79 14.76 33.96
C GLY A 98 -31.31 16.17 33.65
N LEU A 99 -32.30 16.64 34.40
CA LEU A 99 -32.85 17.99 34.22
C LEU A 99 -32.48 18.91 35.36
N ASP A 100 -31.99 20.10 35.01
CA ASP A 100 -31.78 21.19 35.97
C ASP A 100 -33.14 21.76 36.40
N ALA A 101 -33.47 21.59 37.68
CA ALA A 101 -34.72 22.04 38.26
C ALA A 101 -34.96 23.56 38.07
N ALA A 102 -33.91 24.38 38.04
CA ALA A 102 -34.02 25.82 37.82
C ALA A 102 -34.34 26.19 36.37
N LYS A 103 -34.11 25.27 35.42
CA LYS A 103 -34.32 25.46 33.98
C LYS A 103 -35.41 24.55 33.40
N ALA A 104 -36.07 23.74 34.22
CA ALA A 104 -37.10 22.79 33.81
C ALA A 104 -38.22 23.44 32.98
N GLN A 105 -38.57 24.70 33.26
CA GLN A 105 -39.57 25.43 32.47
C GLN A 105 -39.14 25.63 31.00
N ARG A 106 -37.85 25.87 30.74
CA ARG A 106 -37.30 26.01 29.37
C ARG A 106 -37.31 24.69 28.63
N TRP A 107 -36.94 23.61 29.32
CA TRP A 107 -37.00 22.25 28.78
C TRP A 107 -38.41 21.91 28.29
N PHE A 108 -39.42 22.03 29.14
CA PHE A 108 -40.79 21.67 28.77
C PHE A 108 -41.40 22.57 27.71
N ALA A 109 -40.98 23.84 27.63
CA ALA A 109 -41.39 24.73 26.55
C ALA A 109 -40.89 24.27 25.17
N ALA A 110 -39.69 23.69 25.10
CA ALA A 110 -39.07 23.23 23.85
C ALA A 110 -39.36 21.74 23.55
N ALA A 111 -39.09 20.85 24.50
CA ALA A 111 -39.20 19.40 24.35
C ALA A 111 -40.64 18.86 24.53
N GLY A 112 -41.54 19.68 25.07
CA GLY A 112 -42.90 19.27 25.41
C GLY A 112 -42.99 18.45 26.70
N TRP A 113 -44.22 18.13 27.10
CA TRP A 113 -44.55 17.49 28.37
C TRP A 113 -44.47 15.96 28.30
N VAL A 114 -43.28 15.43 28.02
CA VAL A 114 -43.02 14.02 27.77
C VAL A 114 -41.90 13.48 28.68
N PRO A 115 -41.75 12.15 28.85
CA PRO A 115 -40.58 11.54 29.47
C PRO A 115 -39.25 12.09 28.93
N LEU A 116 -38.18 12.07 29.74
CA LEU A 116 -36.88 12.64 29.38
C LEU A 116 -36.37 12.09 28.04
N ALA A 117 -36.46 10.77 27.83
CA ALA A 117 -36.03 10.13 26.59
C ALA A 117 -36.76 10.71 25.36
N ASP A 118 -38.08 10.79 25.41
CA ASP A 118 -38.89 11.35 24.31
C ASP A 118 -38.59 12.84 24.07
N GLY A 119 -38.34 13.60 25.14
CA GLY A 119 -37.93 14.99 25.04
C GLY A 119 -36.54 15.15 24.41
N VAL A 120 -35.60 14.26 24.75
CA VAL A 120 -34.28 14.17 24.10
C VAL A 120 -34.44 13.84 22.62
N ALA A 121 -35.29 12.87 22.28
CA ALA A 121 -35.54 12.49 20.88
C ALA A 121 -36.06 13.67 20.05
N ARG A 122 -36.99 14.45 20.62
CA ARG A 122 -37.53 15.64 19.96
C ARG A 122 -36.49 16.73 19.73
N VAL A 123 -35.76 17.12 20.78
CA VAL A 123 -34.73 18.18 20.69
C VAL A 123 -33.60 17.78 19.76
N ALA A 124 -33.13 16.53 19.85
CA ALA A 124 -32.14 15.99 18.94
C ALA A 124 -32.67 15.94 17.49
N GLY A 125 -33.95 15.62 17.28
CA GLY A 125 -34.58 15.61 15.95
C GLY A 125 -34.71 16.97 15.31
N GLU A 126 -35.10 17.98 16.08
CA GLU A 126 -35.12 19.37 15.62
C GLU A 126 -33.70 19.85 15.26
N ARG A 127 -32.70 19.50 16.08
CA ARG A 127 -31.30 19.84 15.78
C ARG A 127 -30.78 19.10 14.55
N LEU A 128 -31.06 17.81 14.42
CA LEU A 128 -30.69 17.01 13.27
C LEU A 128 -31.31 17.58 11.99
N THR A 129 -32.58 17.93 12.02
CA THR A 129 -33.27 18.56 10.87
C THR A 129 -32.59 19.86 10.47
N ALA A 130 -32.24 20.73 11.43
CA ALA A 130 -31.54 21.98 11.15
C ALA A 130 -30.13 21.75 10.56
N VAL A 131 -29.40 20.76 11.09
CA VAL A 131 -28.07 20.38 10.61
C VAL A 131 -28.14 19.83 9.18
N LEU A 132 -29.10 18.95 8.90
CA LEU A 132 -29.30 18.35 7.58
C LEU A 132 -29.87 19.33 6.54
N ALA A 133 -30.54 20.39 6.97
CA ALA A 133 -30.99 21.48 6.09
C ALA A 133 -29.88 22.48 5.72
N GLY A 134 -28.73 22.42 6.41
CA GLY A 134 -27.58 23.29 6.16
C GLY A 134 -26.83 22.96 4.85
N PRO A 135 -25.94 23.86 4.39
CA PRO A 135 -25.17 23.67 3.16
C PRO A 135 -24.21 22.45 3.19
N ASP A 136 -23.86 21.94 4.37
CA ASP A 136 -23.05 20.72 4.58
C ASP A 136 -23.87 19.57 5.19
N GLY A 137 -25.20 19.55 5.01
CA GLY A 137 -26.07 18.54 5.64
C GLY A 137 -25.65 17.09 5.38
N ALA A 138 -25.07 16.83 4.20
CA ALA A 138 -24.47 15.55 3.78
C ALA A 138 -23.27 15.13 4.65
N GLY A 139 -22.36 16.08 4.90
CA GLY A 139 -21.11 15.85 5.61
C GLY A 139 -21.32 15.48 7.08
N TRP A 140 -22.50 15.75 7.65
CA TRP A 140 -22.86 15.30 8.99
C TRP A 140 -23.22 13.81 9.08
N LEU A 141 -23.50 13.16 7.95
CA LEU A 141 -23.87 11.75 7.88
C LEU A 141 -22.72 10.84 7.42
N SER A 142 -21.51 11.38 7.22
CA SER A 142 -20.33 10.57 6.90
C SER A 142 -19.81 9.83 8.13
N ALA A 143 -19.32 8.60 7.93
CA ALA A 143 -18.63 7.84 8.97
C ALA A 143 -17.48 8.68 9.59
N GLY A 144 -17.34 8.63 10.92
CA GLY A 144 -16.34 9.42 11.66
C GLY A 144 -16.83 10.78 12.16
N ARG A 145 -18.07 11.19 11.84
CA ARG A 145 -18.68 12.46 12.33
C ARG A 145 -19.64 12.26 13.50
N GLU A 146 -19.73 11.05 14.05
CA GLU A 146 -20.57 10.70 15.20
C GLU A 146 -20.27 11.59 16.41
N ALA A 147 -18.98 11.83 16.69
CA ALA A 147 -18.56 12.68 17.80
C ALA A 147 -18.95 14.15 17.59
N ALA A 148 -18.85 14.65 16.35
CA ALA A 148 -19.25 16.01 16.01
C ALA A 148 -20.77 16.18 16.15
N LEU A 149 -21.55 15.21 15.63
CA LEU A 149 -23.01 15.23 15.74
C LEU A 149 -23.48 15.06 17.20
N ALA A 150 -22.77 14.25 17.99
CA ALA A 150 -22.98 14.14 19.43
C ALA A 150 -22.73 15.48 20.15
N ALA A 151 -21.70 16.24 19.77
CA ALA A 151 -21.43 17.56 20.33
C ALA A 151 -22.56 18.56 20.01
N GLU A 152 -23.11 18.53 18.79
CA GLU A 152 -24.26 19.34 18.39
C GLU A 152 -25.52 19.04 19.21
N PHE A 153 -25.83 17.75 19.39
CA PHE A 153 -26.98 17.33 20.21
C PHE A 153 -26.78 17.70 21.68
N ARG A 154 -25.58 17.49 22.21
CA ARG A 154 -25.22 17.89 23.58
C ARG A 154 -25.44 19.39 23.79
N ALA A 155 -24.93 20.23 22.89
CA ALA A 155 -25.09 21.68 22.99
C ALA A 155 -26.56 22.11 22.98
N ALA A 156 -27.39 21.50 22.11
CA ALA A 156 -28.82 21.76 22.04
C ALA A 156 -29.56 21.37 23.34
N LEU A 157 -29.23 20.20 23.91
CA LEU A 157 -29.82 19.71 25.17
C LEU A 157 -29.41 20.58 26.36
N GLU A 158 -28.12 20.91 26.49
CA GLU A 158 -27.58 21.71 27.61
C GLU A 158 -28.10 23.15 27.61
N ALA A 159 -28.32 23.74 26.42
CA ALA A 159 -28.94 25.07 26.28
C ALA A 159 -30.35 25.14 26.90
N LEU A 160 -31.07 24.02 26.90
CA LEU A 160 -32.42 23.89 27.46
C LEU A 160 -32.44 23.47 28.93
N GLY A 161 -31.27 23.31 29.56
CA GLY A 161 -31.14 22.92 30.96
C GLY A 161 -31.14 21.40 31.19
N CYS A 162 -30.88 20.61 30.16
CA CYS A 162 -30.62 19.18 30.31
C CYS A 162 -29.12 18.96 30.61
N ARG A 163 -28.79 18.41 31.77
CA ARG A 163 -27.42 18.04 32.13
C ARG A 163 -27.07 16.72 31.46
N VAL A 164 -26.21 16.75 30.45
CA VAL A 164 -25.78 15.56 29.70
C VAL A 164 -24.47 15.02 30.30
N GLU A 165 -24.49 13.81 30.86
CA GLU A 165 -23.29 13.18 31.43
C GLU A 165 -22.53 12.39 30.35
N ALA A 166 -23.26 11.60 29.57
CA ALA A 166 -22.72 10.85 28.43
C ALA A 166 -23.71 10.93 27.27
N LEU A 167 -23.21 11.04 26.04
CA LEU A 167 -24.03 11.02 24.83
C LEU A 167 -23.21 10.42 23.69
N GLN A 168 -23.78 9.41 23.06
CA GLN A 168 -23.24 8.74 21.89
C GLN A 168 -24.29 8.82 20.78
N VAL A 169 -23.80 9.00 19.56
CA VAL A 169 -24.62 8.94 18.35
C VAL A 169 -24.09 7.80 17.52
N ALA A 170 -24.98 6.90 17.14
CA ALA A 170 -24.70 5.89 16.12
C ALA A 170 -25.44 6.30 14.85
N LEU A 171 -24.67 6.60 13.82
CA LEU A 171 -25.20 6.78 12.48
C LEU A 171 -25.69 5.43 11.94
N PRO A 172 -26.73 5.41 11.09
CA PRO A 172 -27.20 4.19 10.45
C PRO A 172 -26.05 3.55 9.64
N GLN A 173 -25.72 2.30 9.95
CA GLN A 173 -24.74 1.53 9.18
C GLN A 173 -25.42 0.83 8.00
N GLY A 174 -24.71 0.74 6.87
CA GLY A 174 -25.16 0.08 5.64
C GLY A 174 -25.42 1.04 4.48
N GLU A 175 -25.96 0.50 3.38
CA GLU A 175 -26.40 1.25 2.18
C GLU A 175 -27.63 2.11 2.52
N ASN A 176 -27.45 3.16 3.32
CA ASN A 176 -28.50 4.12 3.55
C ASN A 176 -28.69 4.95 2.27
N ALA A 177 -29.72 4.61 1.50
CA ALA A 177 -30.06 5.26 0.24
C ALA A 177 -30.12 6.79 0.35
N ALA A 178 -30.47 7.33 1.52
CA ALA A 178 -30.44 8.77 1.78
C ALA A 178 -29.02 9.34 1.77
N VAL A 179 -28.10 8.73 2.51
CA VAL A 179 -26.68 9.14 2.57
C VAL A 179 -26.04 9.03 1.18
N ALA A 180 -26.32 7.92 0.48
CA ALA A 180 -25.84 7.68 -0.88
C ALA A 180 -26.39 8.68 -1.89
N ALA A 181 -27.68 9.03 -1.81
CA ALA A 181 -28.29 10.02 -2.69
C ALA A 181 -27.71 11.43 -2.49
N VAL A 182 -27.46 11.83 -1.24
CA VAL A 182 -26.87 13.13 -0.94
C VAL A 182 -25.39 13.17 -1.33
N ALA A 183 -24.59 12.15 -1.00
CA ALA A 183 -23.20 12.05 -1.42
C ALA A 183 -23.07 12.12 -2.96
N ARG A 184 -23.99 11.45 -3.68
CA ARG A 184 -24.07 11.54 -5.14
C ARG A 184 -24.43 12.95 -5.62
N SER A 185 -25.43 13.60 -5.01
CA SER A 185 -25.84 14.97 -5.35
C SER A 185 -24.68 15.96 -5.21
N GLU A 186 -23.94 15.90 -4.10
CA GLU A 186 -22.76 16.74 -3.89
C GLU A 186 -21.66 16.45 -4.91
N ALA A 187 -21.32 15.18 -5.14
CA ALA A 187 -20.30 14.83 -6.10
C ALA A 187 -20.67 15.29 -7.53
N VAL A 188 -21.93 15.14 -7.94
CA VAL A 188 -22.43 15.59 -9.25
C VAL A 188 -22.36 17.10 -9.43
N LYS A 189 -22.59 17.92 -8.38
CA LYS A 189 -22.44 19.39 -8.45
C LYS A 189 -21.00 19.82 -8.78
N LEU A 190 -20.03 18.96 -8.48
CA LEU A 190 -18.60 19.21 -8.67
C LEU A 190 -18.08 18.69 -10.01
N VAL A 191 -18.91 17.94 -10.75
CA VAL A 191 -18.55 17.39 -12.07
C VAL A 191 -18.46 18.50 -13.10
N GLN A 192 -17.36 18.50 -13.85
CA GLN A 192 -17.14 19.34 -15.02
C GLN A 192 -17.24 18.47 -16.27
N GLU A 193 -18.14 18.82 -17.17
CA GLU A 193 -18.25 18.13 -18.46
C GLU A 193 -17.05 18.46 -19.33
N THR A 194 -16.23 17.44 -19.62
CA THR A 194 -15.04 17.59 -20.46
C THR A 194 -15.27 17.14 -21.90
N GLY A 195 -16.28 16.28 -22.13
CA GLY A 195 -16.50 15.59 -23.41
C GLY A 195 -15.35 14.66 -23.83
N ARG A 196 -14.40 14.38 -22.92
CA ARG A 196 -13.23 13.55 -23.17
C ARG A 196 -13.48 12.14 -22.67
N ARG A 197 -12.96 11.15 -23.39
CA ARG A 197 -12.93 9.75 -22.96
C ARG A 197 -11.52 9.37 -22.56
N VAL A 198 -11.40 8.47 -21.59
CA VAL A 198 -10.11 7.95 -21.11
C VAL A 198 -10.04 6.46 -21.36
N VAL A 199 -9.00 5.99 -22.05
CA VAL A 199 -8.72 4.58 -22.28
C VAL A 199 -7.41 4.23 -21.59
N VAL A 200 -7.49 3.38 -20.56
CA VAL A 200 -6.35 2.89 -19.80
C VAL A 200 -5.99 1.50 -20.30
N LEU A 201 -4.73 1.32 -20.70
CA LEU A 201 -4.15 0.06 -21.12
C LEU A 201 -3.08 -0.33 -20.10
N GLY A 202 -3.40 -1.35 -19.29
CA GLY A 202 -2.50 -1.93 -18.32
C GLY A 202 -1.63 -3.01 -18.95
N TRP A 203 -0.30 -2.84 -18.91
CA TRP A 203 0.68 -3.84 -19.32
C TRP A 203 1.43 -4.30 -18.08
N ASP A 204 1.14 -5.51 -17.61
CA ASP A 204 1.72 -6.03 -16.36
C ASP A 204 3.23 -6.24 -16.49
N ALA A 205 4.01 -5.74 -15.55
CA ALA A 205 5.47 -5.85 -15.55
C ALA A 205 6.23 -5.27 -16.78
N ALA A 206 5.67 -4.26 -17.46
CA ALA A 206 6.36 -3.52 -18.52
C ALA A 206 7.16 -2.32 -18.00
N ASP A 207 8.41 -2.18 -18.43
CA ASP A 207 9.25 -1.04 -18.02
C ASP A 207 10.11 -0.43 -19.12
N TRP A 208 10.76 0.68 -18.77
CA TRP A 208 11.64 1.40 -19.66
C TRP A 208 12.93 0.67 -20.02
N GLN A 209 13.36 -0.34 -19.25
CA GLN A 209 14.61 -1.07 -19.51
C GLN A 209 14.54 -1.81 -20.84
N LEU A 210 13.40 -2.46 -21.12
CA LEU A 210 13.19 -3.17 -22.38
C LEU A 210 12.56 -2.27 -23.46
N VAL A 211 11.64 -1.39 -23.08
CA VAL A 211 10.89 -0.54 -24.02
C VAL A 211 11.78 0.49 -24.72
N ARG A 212 12.68 1.18 -24.01
CA ARG A 212 13.49 2.26 -24.61
C ARG A 212 14.41 1.75 -25.73
N PRO A 213 15.18 0.66 -25.55
CA PRO A 213 15.99 0.10 -26.63
C PRO A 213 15.16 -0.33 -27.84
N LEU A 214 13.99 -0.95 -27.63
CA LEU A 214 13.11 -1.37 -28.72
C LEU A 214 12.53 -0.18 -29.49
N MET A 215 12.11 0.87 -28.80
CA MET A 215 11.68 2.12 -29.41
C MET A 215 12.81 2.81 -30.20
N ALA A 216 14.02 2.88 -29.62
CA ALA A 216 15.19 3.46 -30.26
C ALA A 216 15.59 2.70 -31.53
N ALA A 217 15.40 1.38 -31.55
CA ALA A 217 15.57 0.53 -32.73
C ALA A 217 14.40 0.63 -33.75
N GLY A 218 13.40 1.50 -33.51
CA GLY A 218 12.24 1.68 -34.38
C GLY A 218 11.24 0.52 -34.35
N ARG A 219 11.33 -0.37 -33.36
CA ARG A 219 10.53 -1.61 -33.29
C ARG A 219 9.21 -1.47 -32.54
N MET A 220 9.01 -0.36 -31.83
CA MET A 220 7.76 -0.03 -31.12
C MET A 220 7.23 1.35 -31.55
N PRO A 221 6.83 1.52 -32.83
CA PRO A 221 6.45 2.81 -33.38
C PRO A 221 5.17 3.40 -32.77
N ASN A 222 4.22 2.58 -32.31
CA ASN A 222 2.95 3.09 -31.78
C ASN A 222 3.13 3.74 -30.40
N LEU A 223 3.82 3.04 -29.50
CA LEU A 223 4.18 3.56 -28.18
C LEU A 223 5.13 4.75 -28.31
N ALA A 224 6.11 4.69 -29.22
CA ALA A 224 7.00 5.83 -29.47
C ALA A 224 6.23 7.09 -29.87
N ARG A 225 5.18 6.96 -30.69
CA ARG A 225 4.30 8.07 -31.06
C ARG A 225 3.54 8.64 -29.86
N LEU A 226 3.02 7.78 -28.97
CA LEU A 226 2.34 8.24 -27.74
C LEU A 226 3.31 8.96 -26.79
N VAL A 227 4.51 8.42 -26.59
CA VAL A 227 5.56 9.04 -25.77
C VAL A 227 5.99 10.39 -26.34
N ALA A 228 6.13 10.50 -27.67
CA ALA A 228 6.54 11.73 -28.32
C ALA A 228 5.47 12.84 -28.26
N ALA A 229 4.19 12.45 -28.28
CA ALA A 229 3.05 13.37 -28.29
C ALA A 229 2.51 13.72 -26.88
N GLY A 230 2.73 12.85 -25.90
CA GLY A 230 2.16 12.94 -24.56
C GLY A 230 3.18 13.15 -23.45
N ALA A 231 2.74 12.87 -22.23
CA ALA A 231 3.57 12.88 -21.04
C ALA A 231 3.92 11.44 -20.61
N SER A 232 5.16 11.21 -20.19
CA SER A 232 5.60 9.87 -19.74
C SER A 232 6.43 9.93 -18.47
N GLY A 233 6.39 8.88 -17.66
CA GLY A 233 7.18 8.75 -16.43
C GLY A 233 7.38 7.31 -16.01
N THR A 234 8.00 7.14 -14.84
CA THR A 234 8.28 5.84 -14.24
C THR A 234 7.35 5.64 -13.07
N VAL A 235 6.60 4.54 -13.06
CA VAL A 235 5.84 4.15 -11.87
C VAL A 235 6.79 3.46 -10.90
N ARG A 236 6.77 3.84 -9.62
CA ARG A 236 7.56 3.18 -8.58
C ARG A 236 6.60 2.64 -7.52
N PRO A 237 6.17 1.38 -7.63
CA PRO A 237 5.41 0.74 -6.58
C PRO A 237 6.31 0.45 -5.38
N GLU A 238 5.70 0.38 -4.20
CA GLU A 238 6.42 -0.06 -3.02
C GLU A 238 6.29 -1.59 -2.88
N LYS A 239 7.36 -2.27 -2.42
CA LYS A 239 7.33 -3.71 -2.15
C LYS A 239 6.20 -4.12 -1.17
N PRO A 240 5.70 -5.36 -1.18
CA PRO A 240 6.02 -6.42 -2.13
C PRO A 240 5.44 -6.11 -3.51
N LEU A 241 6.15 -6.51 -4.56
CA LEU A 241 5.74 -6.29 -5.95
C LEU A 241 4.74 -7.36 -6.37
N LEU A 242 3.52 -7.29 -5.82
CA LEU A 242 2.44 -8.22 -6.14
C LEU A 242 1.40 -7.51 -6.98
N SER A 243 1.15 -7.98 -8.19
CA SER A 243 0.20 -7.36 -9.14
C SER A 243 -1.20 -7.14 -8.51
N PRO A 244 -1.82 -8.10 -7.78
CA PRO A 244 -3.12 -7.87 -7.13
C PRO A 244 -3.16 -6.66 -6.19
N LEU A 245 -2.07 -6.41 -5.46
CA LEU A 245 -1.95 -5.29 -4.53
C LEU A 245 -1.84 -3.96 -5.30
N ILE A 246 -0.93 -3.91 -6.28
CA ILE A 246 -0.63 -2.67 -7.02
C ILE A 246 -1.78 -2.31 -7.97
N TRP A 247 -2.34 -3.27 -8.72
CA TRP A 247 -3.47 -3.02 -9.63
C TRP A 247 -4.77 -2.69 -8.89
N THR A 248 -4.95 -3.19 -7.66
CA THR A 248 -6.04 -2.71 -6.79
C THR A 248 -5.77 -1.29 -6.29
N THR A 249 -4.51 -0.94 -5.99
CA THR A 249 -4.10 0.43 -5.66
C THR A 249 -4.39 1.40 -6.83
N PHE A 250 -4.02 1.03 -8.06
CA PHE A 250 -4.34 1.82 -9.27
C PHE A 250 -5.85 1.98 -9.51
N ALA A 251 -6.65 0.98 -9.16
CA ALA A 251 -8.09 1.02 -9.34
C ALA A 251 -8.80 1.83 -8.26
N THR A 252 -8.23 1.97 -7.06
CA THR A 252 -8.91 2.57 -5.90
C THR A 252 -8.35 3.94 -5.52
N GLY A 253 -7.07 4.20 -5.81
CA GLY A 253 -6.35 5.37 -5.31
C GLY A 253 -6.10 5.29 -3.80
N LYS A 254 -6.24 4.10 -3.21
CA LYS A 254 -6.19 3.82 -1.78
C LYS A 254 -5.01 2.92 -1.44
N ARG A 255 -4.53 2.97 -0.20
CA ARG A 255 -3.45 2.11 0.29
C ARG A 255 -3.95 0.68 0.50
N VAL A 256 -3.00 -0.26 0.58
CA VAL A 256 -3.25 -1.67 0.90
C VAL A 256 -4.02 -1.83 2.21
N SER A 257 -3.66 -1.02 3.21
CA SER A 257 -4.31 -0.99 4.52
C SER A 257 -5.78 -0.56 4.47
N GLU A 258 -6.17 0.20 3.44
CA GLU A 258 -7.53 0.68 3.22
C GLU A 258 -8.34 -0.28 2.33
N HIS A 259 -7.82 -0.64 1.14
CA HIS A 259 -8.56 -1.49 0.20
C HIS A 259 -8.58 -2.97 0.57
N GLY A 260 -7.63 -3.44 1.38
CA GLY A 260 -7.62 -4.76 1.99
C GLY A 260 -7.14 -5.93 1.11
N ILE A 261 -6.61 -5.66 -0.09
CA ILE A 261 -6.05 -6.69 -0.98
C ILE A 261 -4.52 -6.69 -0.81
N ALA A 262 -3.99 -7.64 -0.05
CA ALA A 262 -2.58 -7.66 0.34
C ALA A 262 -1.77 -8.81 -0.28
N ASP A 263 -2.40 -9.69 -1.05
CA ASP A 263 -1.80 -10.91 -1.61
C ASP A 263 -2.66 -11.48 -2.77
N PHE A 264 -2.18 -12.52 -3.46
CA PHE A 264 -2.90 -13.28 -4.49
C PHE A 264 -4.03 -14.15 -3.93
N LEU A 265 -3.89 -14.58 -2.67
CA LEU A 265 -4.87 -15.40 -1.96
C LEU A 265 -5.49 -14.61 -0.82
N VAL A 266 -6.64 -15.08 -0.36
CA VAL A 266 -7.32 -14.63 0.86
C VAL A 266 -7.88 -15.84 1.61
N LEU A 267 -7.93 -15.76 2.93
CA LEU A 267 -8.61 -16.75 3.74
C LEU A 267 -10.12 -16.45 3.71
N ASP A 268 -10.90 -17.37 3.15
CA ASP A 268 -12.35 -17.27 3.21
C ASP A 268 -12.83 -17.55 4.64
N GLN A 269 -13.39 -16.54 5.30
CA GLN A 269 -13.80 -16.61 6.71
C GLN A 269 -14.96 -17.60 6.95
N ALA A 270 -15.77 -17.90 5.93
CA ALA A 270 -16.90 -18.81 6.07
C ALA A 270 -16.48 -20.27 5.96
N THR A 271 -15.53 -20.57 5.06
CA THR A 271 -15.08 -21.93 4.78
C THR A 271 -13.75 -22.29 5.45
N GLY A 272 -13.01 -21.29 5.93
CA GLY A 272 -11.63 -21.46 6.42
C GLY A 272 -10.63 -21.80 5.32
N LYS A 273 -11.06 -21.88 4.04
CA LYS A 273 -10.19 -22.30 2.93
C LYS A 273 -9.47 -21.10 2.32
N LYS A 274 -8.28 -21.38 1.81
CA LYS A 274 -7.56 -20.44 0.94
C LYS A 274 -8.27 -20.35 -0.39
N VAL A 275 -8.50 -19.14 -0.84
CA VAL A 275 -9.11 -18.91 -2.13
C VAL A 275 -8.44 -17.74 -2.84
N PRO A 276 -8.37 -17.77 -4.19
CA PRO A 276 -7.94 -16.63 -4.97
C PRO A 276 -8.77 -15.38 -4.64
N ILE A 277 -8.10 -14.23 -4.61
CA ILE A 277 -8.75 -12.94 -4.42
C ILE A 277 -9.88 -12.71 -5.44
N SER A 278 -10.86 -11.92 -5.02
CA SER A 278 -12.09 -11.65 -5.76
C SER A 278 -12.57 -10.22 -5.45
N SER A 279 -13.49 -9.71 -6.25
CA SER A 279 -14.11 -8.39 -6.08
C SER A 279 -14.78 -8.20 -4.72
N ASN A 280 -15.23 -9.30 -4.09
CA ASN A 280 -15.90 -9.31 -2.79
C ASN A 280 -14.96 -9.01 -1.61
N TYR A 281 -13.64 -9.15 -1.77
CA TYR A 281 -12.69 -8.89 -0.68
C TYR A 281 -12.20 -7.43 -0.65
N ARG A 282 -12.51 -6.64 -1.69
CA ARG A 282 -12.12 -5.22 -1.74
C ARG A 282 -13.04 -4.38 -0.87
N LYS A 283 -12.45 -3.73 0.15
CA LYS A 283 -13.16 -2.98 1.20
C LYS A 283 -13.66 -1.60 0.79
N VAL A 284 -13.11 -1.05 -0.30
CA VAL A 284 -13.35 0.32 -0.77
C VAL A 284 -13.88 0.34 -2.20
N HIS A 285 -14.39 1.49 -2.63
CA HIS A 285 -14.82 1.68 -4.01
C HIS A 285 -13.63 1.64 -4.97
N ALA A 286 -13.81 0.96 -6.10
CA ALA A 286 -12.92 1.08 -7.24
C ALA A 286 -13.41 2.17 -8.19
N LEU A 287 -12.53 2.62 -9.09
CA LEU A 287 -12.79 3.67 -10.07
C LEU A 287 -14.07 3.40 -10.86
N TRP A 288 -14.28 2.18 -11.34
CA TRP A 288 -15.50 1.83 -12.09
C TRP A 288 -16.79 1.97 -11.26
N THR A 289 -16.73 1.72 -9.95
CA THR A 289 -17.86 1.93 -9.04
C THR A 289 -18.11 3.41 -8.84
N VAL A 290 -17.05 4.21 -8.64
CA VAL A 290 -17.14 5.68 -8.53
C VAL A 290 -17.74 6.29 -9.80
N LEU A 291 -17.23 5.90 -10.97
CA LEU A 291 -17.70 6.36 -12.27
C LEU A 291 -19.18 6.01 -12.49
N THR A 292 -19.58 4.78 -12.15
CA THR A 292 -20.98 4.34 -12.20
C THR A 292 -21.88 5.22 -11.34
N ALA A 293 -21.49 5.47 -10.09
CA ALA A 293 -22.25 6.31 -9.18
C ALA A 293 -22.37 7.76 -9.68
N LEU A 294 -21.38 8.25 -10.42
CA LEU A 294 -21.40 9.57 -11.06
C LEU A 294 -22.04 9.59 -12.46
N GLY A 295 -22.64 8.48 -12.90
CA GLY A 295 -23.35 8.41 -14.17
C GLY A 295 -22.44 8.36 -15.40
N ARG A 296 -21.20 7.90 -15.26
CA ARG A 296 -20.25 7.70 -16.36
C ARG A 296 -20.25 6.24 -16.80
N ARG A 297 -20.37 6.03 -18.11
CA ARG A 297 -20.22 4.70 -18.72
C ARG A 297 -18.79 4.23 -18.52
N THR A 298 -18.60 3.01 -18.04
CA THR A 298 -17.27 2.42 -17.81
C THR A 298 -17.18 1.02 -18.41
N ASP A 299 -16.10 0.73 -19.13
CA ASP A 299 -15.73 -0.62 -19.53
C ASP A 299 -14.54 -1.11 -18.72
N VAL A 300 -14.56 -2.36 -18.25
CA VAL A 300 -13.45 -2.99 -17.52
C VAL A 300 -13.19 -4.37 -18.12
N VAL A 301 -11.96 -4.67 -18.52
CA VAL A 301 -11.57 -5.96 -19.12
C VAL A 301 -10.30 -6.48 -18.45
N GLY A 302 -10.39 -7.69 -17.90
CA GLY A 302 -9.24 -8.46 -17.40
C GLY A 302 -8.60 -7.96 -16.11
N TRP A 303 -9.12 -6.89 -15.49
CA TRP A 303 -8.50 -6.25 -14.34
C TRP A 303 -8.54 -7.13 -13.08
N TRP A 304 -7.51 -7.05 -12.23
CA TRP A 304 -7.43 -7.82 -10.99
C TRP A 304 -8.60 -7.55 -10.02
N ALA A 305 -9.01 -8.59 -9.29
CA ALA A 305 -10.09 -8.56 -8.31
C ALA A 305 -11.42 -8.04 -8.89
N THR A 306 -11.78 -8.44 -10.12
CA THR A 306 -13.05 -8.06 -10.75
C THR A 306 -14.09 -9.17 -10.77
N TRP A 307 -13.72 -10.44 -10.54
CA TRP A 307 -14.70 -11.51 -10.38
C TRP A 307 -15.24 -11.65 -8.95
N PRO A 308 -16.55 -11.92 -8.76
CA PRO A 308 -17.59 -11.90 -9.79
C PRO A 308 -17.83 -10.46 -10.29
N ALA A 309 -18.23 -10.34 -11.56
CA ALA A 309 -18.42 -9.07 -12.24
C ALA A 309 -19.38 -8.17 -11.45
N GLU A 310 -18.94 -6.97 -11.11
CA GLU A 310 -19.76 -5.98 -10.42
C GLU A 310 -20.76 -5.33 -11.38
N PRO A 311 -22.01 -5.06 -10.93
CA PRO A 311 -22.95 -4.26 -11.71
C PRO A 311 -22.43 -2.82 -11.82
N ILE A 312 -22.10 -2.41 -13.04
CA ILE A 312 -21.61 -1.06 -13.36
C ILE A 312 -22.46 -0.42 -14.46
N LEU A 313 -22.46 0.91 -14.54
CA LEU A 313 -23.00 1.59 -15.72
C LEU A 313 -22.01 1.36 -16.87
N GLY A 314 -22.22 0.33 -17.67
CA GLY A 314 -21.30 -0.06 -18.75
C GLY A 314 -21.11 -1.57 -18.81
N ARG A 315 -19.88 -2.02 -19.06
CA ARG A 315 -19.58 -3.45 -19.30
C ARG A 315 -18.35 -3.89 -18.53
N MET A 316 -18.45 -5.01 -17.82
CA MET A 316 -17.32 -5.63 -17.12
C MET A 316 -17.09 -7.03 -17.69
N VAL A 317 -15.83 -7.33 -17.98
CA VAL A 317 -15.32 -8.64 -18.37
C VAL A 317 -14.17 -8.93 -17.41
N THR A 318 -14.34 -9.91 -16.55
CA THR A 318 -13.44 -10.11 -15.42
C THR A 318 -12.13 -10.78 -15.85
N GLU A 319 -11.16 -10.82 -14.93
CA GLU A 319 -9.91 -11.55 -15.12
C GLU A 319 -10.08 -13.07 -15.33
N ARG A 320 -11.31 -13.59 -15.19
CA ARG A 320 -11.62 -15.03 -15.34
C ARG A 320 -12.03 -15.44 -16.75
N VAL A 321 -12.12 -14.53 -17.73
CA VAL A 321 -12.55 -14.84 -19.11
C VAL A 321 -11.42 -15.41 -19.95
N ALA A 322 -10.23 -14.80 -19.94
CA ALA A 322 -9.08 -15.33 -20.68
C ALA A 322 -8.41 -16.44 -19.87
N TYR A 323 -9.13 -17.55 -19.89
CA TYR A 323 -9.07 -18.67 -19.00
C TYR A 323 -7.86 -19.60 -19.18
N GLN A 324 -7.12 -19.42 -20.28
CA GLN A 324 -5.86 -20.11 -20.50
C GLN A 324 -4.70 -19.48 -19.76
N LEU A 325 -4.86 -18.39 -19.04
CA LEU A 325 -3.84 -17.98 -18.09
C LEU A 325 -3.99 -18.67 -16.75
N PHE A 326 -4.97 -19.60 -16.56
CA PHE A 326 -5.30 -20.19 -15.25
C PHE A 326 -5.63 -21.69 -15.24
N GLY A 327 -5.23 -22.40 -16.31
CA GLY A 327 -5.21 -23.86 -16.41
C GLY A 327 -6.52 -24.52 -16.83
N VAL A 328 -7.67 -24.02 -16.38
CA VAL A 328 -8.92 -24.78 -16.45
C VAL A 328 -9.36 -25.05 -17.91
N GLU A 329 -10.30 -25.99 -18.16
CA GLU A 329 -11.05 -26.18 -19.43
C GLU A 329 -12.42 -25.48 -19.40
N GLY A 330 -12.71 -24.55 -20.34
CA GLY A 330 -13.67 -23.44 -20.20
C GLY A 330 -14.95 -23.84 -19.48
N GLY A 331 -15.13 -23.50 -18.21
CA GLY A 331 -16.38 -23.72 -17.51
C GLY A 331 -17.50 -23.08 -18.34
N ALA A 332 -18.43 -23.91 -18.79
CA ALA A 332 -19.48 -23.48 -19.71
C ALA A 332 -20.32 -22.37 -19.10
N GLY A 333 -20.45 -21.23 -19.78
CA GLY A 333 -21.32 -20.14 -19.36
C GLY A 333 -20.66 -19.00 -18.58
N ASN A 334 -21.49 -18.03 -18.20
CA ASN A 334 -21.02 -16.76 -17.63
C ASN A 334 -20.43 -16.92 -16.22
N ASP A 335 -21.09 -17.58 -15.27
CA ASP A 335 -20.60 -17.75 -13.87
C ASP A 335 -20.00 -16.46 -13.24
N GLY A 336 -20.62 -15.31 -13.49
CA GLY A 336 -20.12 -14.00 -13.04
C GLY A 336 -18.86 -13.49 -13.74
N LYS A 337 -18.50 -14.04 -14.91
CA LYS A 337 -17.37 -13.58 -15.72
C LYS A 337 -17.64 -12.25 -16.41
N VAL A 338 -18.90 -11.91 -16.68
CA VAL A 338 -19.29 -10.66 -17.34
C VAL A 338 -20.51 -9.99 -16.72
N TYR A 339 -20.55 -8.66 -16.87
CA TYR A 339 -21.72 -7.82 -16.67
C TYR A 339 -21.88 -6.85 -17.85
N PRO A 340 -23.10 -6.59 -18.37
CA PRO A 340 -24.33 -7.32 -18.08
C PRO A 340 -24.22 -8.77 -18.60
N GLU A 341 -25.07 -9.67 -18.09
CA GLU A 341 -25.03 -11.10 -18.50
C GLU A 341 -25.25 -11.30 -19.99
N SER A 342 -26.01 -10.40 -20.64
CA SER A 342 -26.24 -10.42 -22.08
C SER A 342 -24.97 -10.23 -22.92
N LEU A 343 -23.86 -9.80 -22.32
CA LEU A 343 -22.56 -9.69 -22.98
C LEU A 343 -21.89 -11.06 -23.21
N TRP A 344 -22.30 -12.10 -22.47
CA TRP A 344 -21.60 -13.39 -22.47
C TRP A 344 -21.48 -14.03 -23.85
N PRO A 345 -22.54 -14.16 -24.68
CA PRO A 345 -22.42 -14.82 -25.99
C PRO A 345 -21.41 -14.14 -26.92
N VAL A 346 -21.27 -12.81 -26.82
CA VAL A 346 -20.29 -12.06 -27.59
C VAL A 346 -18.88 -12.36 -27.08
N VAL A 347 -18.68 -12.25 -25.76
CA VAL A 347 -17.37 -12.53 -25.14
C VAL A 347 -16.92 -13.97 -25.39
N GLU A 348 -17.80 -14.94 -25.21
CA GLU A 348 -17.54 -16.36 -25.45
C GLU A 348 -17.06 -16.61 -26.89
N SER A 349 -17.67 -15.95 -27.88
CA SER A 349 -17.26 -16.07 -29.29
C SER A 349 -15.88 -15.47 -29.61
N LEU A 350 -15.35 -14.62 -28.73
CA LEU A 350 -14.05 -13.94 -28.90
C LEU A 350 -12.91 -14.65 -28.14
N VAL A 351 -13.23 -15.65 -27.31
CA VAL A 351 -12.22 -16.42 -26.58
C VAL A 351 -11.40 -17.24 -27.58
N THR A 352 -10.10 -16.95 -27.64
CA THR A 352 -9.14 -17.75 -28.39
C THR A 352 -8.67 -18.90 -27.51
N ARG A 353 -8.62 -20.13 -28.03
CA ARG A 353 -8.12 -21.28 -27.27
C ARG A 353 -6.62 -21.52 -27.48
N ALA A 354 -5.96 -22.13 -26.49
CA ALA A 354 -4.51 -22.37 -26.55
C ALA A 354 -4.16 -23.47 -27.58
N ASP A 355 -5.07 -24.43 -27.79
CA ASP A 355 -4.99 -25.41 -28.88
C ASP A 355 -5.06 -24.75 -30.27
N ASP A 356 -5.79 -23.65 -30.39
CA ASP A 356 -5.97 -22.93 -31.66
C ASP A 356 -4.77 -22.05 -32.07
N ILE A 357 -3.81 -21.80 -31.18
CA ILE A 357 -2.62 -20.99 -31.50
C ILE A 357 -1.72 -21.73 -32.49
N PRO A 358 -1.56 -21.28 -33.74
CA PRO A 358 -0.84 -22.04 -34.74
C PRO A 358 0.68 -21.96 -34.56
N TYR A 359 1.41 -22.99 -35.02
CA TYR A 359 2.88 -23.03 -34.99
C TYR A 359 3.54 -21.75 -35.53
N ARG A 360 3.02 -21.18 -36.63
CA ARG A 360 3.54 -19.92 -37.21
C ARG A 360 3.59 -18.77 -36.21
N GLN A 361 2.65 -18.72 -35.28
CA GLN A 361 2.57 -17.68 -34.26
C GLN A 361 3.58 -17.94 -33.15
N VAL A 362 3.71 -19.20 -32.71
CA VAL A 362 4.72 -19.60 -31.71
C VAL A 362 6.14 -19.36 -32.24
N LYS A 363 6.41 -19.71 -33.50
CA LYS A 363 7.71 -19.55 -34.17
C LYS A 363 8.21 -18.09 -34.24
N ARG A 364 7.28 -17.12 -34.15
CA ARG A 364 7.64 -15.70 -34.05
C ARG A 364 8.53 -15.45 -32.82
N PHE A 365 8.15 -16.02 -31.68
CA PHE A 365 8.76 -15.76 -30.38
C PHE A 365 9.88 -16.72 -30.01
N ILE A 366 9.81 -17.98 -30.45
CA ILE A 366 10.81 -19.00 -30.11
C ILE A 366 11.26 -19.76 -31.36
N ASP A 367 12.50 -20.26 -31.35
CA ASP A 367 13.07 -21.06 -32.44
C ASP A 367 13.00 -22.55 -32.09
N ILE A 368 11.94 -23.20 -32.59
CA ILE A 368 11.66 -24.64 -32.43
C ILE A 368 11.13 -25.22 -33.74
N SER A 369 11.29 -26.53 -33.92
CA SER A 369 10.69 -27.24 -35.05
C SER A 369 9.18 -27.39 -34.90
N GLU A 370 8.47 -27.60 -36.01
CA GLU A 370 7.04 -27.87 -35.99
C GLU A 370 6.73 -29.20 -35.28
N GLU A 371 7.65 -30.16 -35.36
CA GLU A 371 7.56 -31.44 -34.67
C GLU A 371 7.58 -31.25 -33.15
N GLU A 372 8.53 -30.47 -32.62
CA GLU A 372 8.58 -30.14 -31.18
C GLU A 372 7.31 -29.41 -30.72
N TYR A 373 6.77 -28.50 -31.54
CA TYR A 373 5.51 -27.82 -31.24
C TYR A 373 4.33 -28.81 -31.12
N ARG A 374 4.23 -29.80 -32.02
CA ARG A 374 3.19 -30.84 -31.96
C ARG A 374 3.38 -31.74 -30.74
N GLN A 375 4.60 -32.23 -30.55
CA GLN A 375 4.96 -33.11 -29.43
C GLN A 375 4.74 -32.44 -28.07
N ALA A 376 5.01 -31.14 -27.94
CA ALA A 376 4.78 -30.42 -26.70
C ALA A 376 3.33 -30.55 -26.21
N TRP A 377 2.35 -30.53 -27.11
CA TRP A 377 0.93 -30.62 -26.75
C TRP A 377 0.52 -32.01 -26.26
N ASP A 378 1.09 -33.06 -26.85
CA ASP A 378 0.77 -34.45 -26.55
C ASP A 378 1.65 -35.04 -25.43
N SER A 379 2.75 -34.37 -25.08
CA SER A 379 3.75 -34.86 -24.11
C SER A 379 3.26 -34.94 -22.66
N LEU A 380 2.17 -34.25 -22.32
CA LEU A 380 1.60 -34.20 -20.98
C LEU A 380 0.09 -34.37 -21.06
N PRO A 381 -0.55 -34.99 -20.05
CA PRO A 381 -2.00 -35.08 -19.99
C PRO A 381 -2.62 -33.67 -19.87
N PRO A 382 -3.88 -33.47 -20.30
CA PRO A 382 -4.51 -32.15 -20.42
C PRO A 382 -4.26 -31.20 -19.23
N GLU A 383 -4.42 -31.72 -18.02
CA GLU A 383 -4.29 -31.02 -16.73
C GLU A 383 -2.85 -30.60 -16.38
N ARG A 384 -1.84 -31.15 -17.07
CA ARG A 384 -0.41 -30.85 -16.87
C ARG A 384 0.26 -30.21 -18.07
N ARG A 385 -0.43 -30.04 -19.19
CA ARG A 385 0.13 -29.45 -20.43
C ARG A 385 0.88 -28.14 -20.19
N GLN A 386 0.49 -27.38 -19.17
CA GLN A 386 0.98 -26.04 -18.87
C GLN A 386 2.35 -26.00 -18.17
N GLU A 387 2.81 -27.16 -17.67
CA GLU A 387 4.18 -27.32 -17.19
C GLU A 387 5.20 -27.26 -18.34
N ASN A 388 4.75 -27.50 -19.59
CA ASN A 388 5.59 -27.34 -20.77
C ASN A 388 5.65 -25.87 -21.20
N ARG A 389 6.87 -25.31 -21.28
CA ARG A 389 7.12 -23.90 -21.65
C ARG A 389 6.49 -23.48 -23.00
N ILE A 390 6.44 -24.38 -23.99
CA ILE A 390 5.84 -24.09 -25.30
C ILE A 390 4.32 -23.95 -25.17
N ASN A 391 3.69 -24.84 -24.41
CA ASN A 391 2.26 -24.77 -24.15
C ASN A 391 1.89 -23.57 -23.29
N HIS A 392 2.74 -23.22 -22.31
CA HIS A 392 2.59 -22.00 -21.52
C HIS A 392 2.70 -20.75 -22.41
N LEU A 393 3.61 -20.71 -23.38
CA LEU A 393 3.63 -19.62 -24.37
C LEU A 393 2.32 -19.55 -25.18
N ARG A 394 1.78 -20.69 -25.63
CA ARG A 394 0.48 -20.73 -26.36
C ARG A 394 -0.65 -20.14 -25.51
N LYS A 395 -0.71 -20.49 -24.23
CA LYS A 395 -1.66 -19.91 -23.27
C LYS A 395 -1.58 -18.39 -23.22
N VAL A 396 -0.38 -17.85 -23.00
CA VAL A 396 -0.17 -16.40 -22.85
C VAL A 396 -0.60 -15.65 -24.12
N LEU A 397 -0.26 -16.20 -25.29
CA LEU A 397 -0.65 -15.64 -26.58
C LEU A 397 -2.18 -15.63 -26.76
N ALA A 398 -2.84 -16.73 -26.45
CA ALA A 398 -4.28 -16.86 -26.60
C ALA A 398 -5.06 -15.99 -25.61
N ALA A 399 -4.58 -15.84 -24.38
CA ALA A 399 -5.19 -14.96 -23.41
C ALA A 399 -5.03 -13.48 -23.79
N THR A 400 -3.84 -13.10 -24.28
CA THR A 400 -3.57 -11.76 -24.81
C THR A 400 -4.52 -11.45 -25.99
N LEU A 401 -4.67 -12.39 -26.94
CA LEU A 401 -5.61 -12.25 -28.05
C LEU A 401 -7.07 -12.15 -27.61
N THR A 402 -7.47 -12.93 -26.61
CA THR A 402 -8.83 -12.92 -26.05
C THR A 402 -9.19 -11.54 -25.51
N TYR A 403 -8.39 -10.99 -24.59
CA TYR A 403 -8.68 -9.66 -24.03
C TYR A 403 -8.52 -8.55 -25.06
N GLN A 404 -7.62 -8.70 -26.03
CA GLN A 404 -7.48 -7.74 -27.12
C GLN A 404 -8.73 -7.73 -28.02
N ALA A 405 -9.23 -8.90 -28.42
CA ALA A 405 -10.42 -9.02 -29.25
C ALA A 405 -11.66 -8.44 -28.53
N ILE A 406 -11.79 -8.71 -27.23
CA ILE A 406 -12.85 -8.14 -26.39
C ILE A 406 -12.71 -6.62 -26.31
N ALA A 407 -11.52 -6.08 -26.04
CA ALA A 407 -11.28 -4.63 -26.02
C ALA A 407 -11.65 -3.98 -27.36
N LEU A 408 -11.26 -4.57 -28.49
CA LEU A 408 -11.62 -4.10 -29.84
C LEU A 408 -13.12 -4.17 -30.12
N GLU A 409 -13.84 -5.14 -29.55
CA GLU A 409 -15.29 -5.22 -29.63
C GLU A 409 -15.96 -4.10 -28.85
N LEU A 410 -15.54 -3.89 -27.59
CA LEU A 410 -16.11 -2.86 -26.73
C LEU A 410 -15.85 -1.44 -27.28
N LEU A 411 -14.69 -1.22 -27.89
CA LEU A 411 -14.33 0.06 -28.53
C LEU A 411 -15.13 0.37 -29.81
N LYS A 412 -16.03 -0.49 -30.28
CA LYS A 412 -17.01 -0.12 -31.33
C LYS A 412 -18.05 0.88 -30.82
N ASP A 413 -18.40 0.78 -29.54
CA ASP A 413 -19.24 1.73 -28.79
C ASP A 413 -18.52 2.04 -27.48
N PRO A 414 -17.48 2.90 -27.52
CA PRO A 414 -16.60 3.13 -26.37
C PRO A 414 -17.31 3.88 -25.24
N ALA A 415 -17.03 3.47 -24.01
CA ALA A 415 -17.48 4.12 -22.78
C ALA A 415 -16.75 5.46 -22.51
N ASP A 416 -17.17 6.19 -21.46
CA ASP A 416 -16.49 7.41 -21.02
C ASP A 416 -15.09 7.08 -20.46
N CYS A 417 -14.97 5.94 -19.79
CA CYS A 417 -13.70 5.37 -19.35
C CYS A 417 -13.63 3.89 -19.69
N SER A 418 -12.53 3.43 -20.30
CA SER A 418 -12.28 2.02 -20.56
C SER A 418 -10.97 1.59 -19.91
N LEU A 419 -10.98 0.49 -19.16
CA LEU A 419 -9.86 -0.05 -18.39
C LEU A 419 -9.55 -1.45 -18.91
N PHE A 420 -8.49 -1.62 -19.68
CA PHE A 420 -8.11 -2.90 -20.28
C PHE A 420 -6.76 -3.35 -19.74
N TYR A 421 -6.72 -4.52 -19.12
CA TYR A 421 -5.52 -5.08 -18.52
C TYR A 421 -4.99 -6.27 -19.33
N PHE A 422 -3.66 -6.32 -19.50
CA PHE A 422 -2.94 -7.36 -20.21
C PHE A 422 -1.78 -7.89 -19.35
N GLU A 423 -1.91 -9.12 -18.88
CA GLU A 423 -0.92 -9.81 -18.04
C GLU A 423 0.33 -10.26 -18.80
N GLY A 424 0.21 -10.50 -20.10
CA GLY A 424 1.16 -11.36 -20.83
C GLY A 424 2.63 -10.93 -20.76
N THR A 425 2.93 -9.65 -20.56
CA THR A 425 4.31 -9.17 -20.38
C THR A 425 4.96 -9.67 -19.09
N ASP A 426 4.21 -9.88 -18.00
CA ASP A 426 4.71 -10.47 -16.76
C ASP A 426 4.99 -11.96 -16.92
N THR A 427 4.00 -12.72 -17.43
CA THR A 427 4.15 -14.16 -17.64
C THR A 427 5.30 -14.49 -18.59
N ILE A 428 5.50 -13.69 -19.64
CA ILE A 428 6.64 -13.83 -20.56
C ILE A 428 7.96 -13.52 -19.86
N GLY A 429 7.98 -12.57 -18.93
CA GLY A 429 9.12 -12.29 -18.06
C GLY A 429 9.55 -13.52 -17.28
N HIS A 430 8.62 -14.13 -16.54
CA HIS A 430 8.89 -15.37 -15.79
C HIS A 430 9.36 -16.52 -16.69
N LEU A 431 8.72 -16.69 -17.85
CA LEU A 431 9.07 -17.79 -18.76
C LEU A 431 10.43 -17.61 -19.42
N PHE A 432 10.79 -16.39 -19.81
CA PHE A 432 11.86 -16.17 -20.79
C PHE A 432 12.93 -15.13 -20.43
N ALA A 433 12.78 -14.34 -19.35
CA ALA A 433 13.77 -13.32 -18.97
C ALA A 433 15.17 -13.91 -18.72
N GLN A 434 15.26 -15.15 -18.24
CA GLN A 434 16.53 -15.85 -18.02
C GLN A 434 17.34 -16.08 -19.32
N PHE A 435 16.71 -16.09 -20.49
CA PHE A 435 17.38 -16.33 -21.78
C PHE A 435 17.86 -15.06 -22.47
N LEU A 436 17.58 -13.89 -21.90
CA LEU A 436 18.05 -12.61 -22.44
C LEU A 436 19.57 -12.46 -22.37
N PRO A 437 20.19 -11.64 -23.23
CA PRO A 437 21.59 -11.29 -23.09
C PRO A 437 21.84 -10.36 -21.90
N PRO A 438 22.98 -10.49 -21.19
CA PRO A 438 24.04 -11.49 -21.41
C PRO A 438 23.65 -12.88 -20.90
N ARG A 439 24.21 -13.95 -21.48
CA ARG A 439 23.86 -15.33 -21.08
C ARG A 439 24.23 -15.58 -19.61
N LEU A 440 23.27 -16.08 -18.81
CA LEU A 440 23.53 -16.52 -17.44
C LEU A 440 24.33 -17.83 -17.43
N PRO A 441 25.23 -18.07 -16.44
CA PRO A 441 26.04 -19.29 -16.38
C PRO A 441 25.23 -20.59 -16.44
N LYS A 442 24.07 -20.63 -15.76
CA LYS A 442 23.15 -21.77 -15.72
C LYS A 442 22.36 -22.03 -17.01
N VAL A 443 22.40 -21.11 -17.97
CA VAL A 443 21.63 -21.17 -19.21
C VAL A 443 22.51 -21.61 -20.37
N SER A 444 22.10 -22.65 -21.11
CA SER A 444 22.86 -23.14 -22.26
C SER A 444 22.82 -22.16 -23.45
N GLU A 445 23.83 -22.20 -24.33
CA GLU A 445 23.77 -21.40 -25.57
C GLU A 445 22.63 -21.84 -26.49
N GLU A 446 22.25 -23.11 -26.44
CA GLU A 446 21.11 -23.61 -27.19
C GLU A 446 19.82 -22.96 -26.71
N ASP A 447 19.59 -22.89 -25.39
CA ASP A 447 18.42 -22.24 -24.83
C ASP A 447 18.37 -20.75 -25.16
N VAL A 448 19.51 -20.06 -25.16
CA VAL A 448 19.57 -18.65 -25.63
C VAL A 448 19.15 -18.53 -27.09
N ARG A 449 19.65 -19.41 -27.98
CA ARG A 449 19.24 -19.40 -29.40
C ARG A 449 17.75 -19.67 -29.55
N ARG A 450 17.22 -20.62 -28.79
CA ARG A 450 15.82 -21.06 -28.87
C ARG A 450 14.85 -20.03 -28.30
N PHE A 451 15.19 -19.39 -27.18
CA PHE A 451 14.24 -18.65 -26.37
C PHE A 451 14.59 -17.18 -26.15
N GLY A 452 15.84 -16.75 -26.42
CA GLY A 452 16.34 -15.42 -26.10
C GLY A 452 15.64 -14.25 -26.80
N LYS A 453 14.90 -14.51 -27.89
CA LYS A 453 14.10 -13.48 -28.58
C LYS A 453 12.65 -13.38 -28.08
N ALA A 454 12.18 -14.30 -27.23
CA ALA A 454 10.76 -14.41 -26.89
C ALA A 454 10.21 -13.13 -26.24
N MET A 455 10.89 -12.64 -25.20
CA MET A 455 10.44 -11.46 -24.46
C MET A 455 10.49 -10.15 -25.30
N PRO A 456 11.58 -9.81 -26.02
CA PRO A 456 11.61 -8.62 -26.86
C PRO A 456 10.60 -8.69 -28.02
N GLU A 457 10.42 -9.85 -28.66
CA GLU A 457 9.41 -10.02 -29.70
C GLU A 457 7.97 -9.88 -29.17
N PHE A 458 7.73 -10.30 -27.93
CA PHE A 458 6.42 -10.12 -27.27
C PHE A 458 6.11 -8.64 -27.05
N TYR A 459 7.07 -7.84 -26.61
CA TYR A 459 6.89 -6.39 -26.46
C TYR A 459 6.62 -5.68 -27.80
N VAL A 460 7.32 -6.10 -28.87
CA VAL A 460 7.03 -5.60 -30.22
C VAL A 460 5.63 -5.99 -30.68
N TRP A 461 5.20 -7.21 -30.39
CA TRP A 461 3.84 -7.64 -30.68
C TRP A 461 2.80 -6.84 -29.89
N MET A 462 3.03 -6.57 -28.61
CA MET A 462 2.17 -5.70 -27.80
C MET A 462 2.03 -4.29 -28.39
N ASP A 463 3.10 -3.73 -28.98
CA ASP A 463 3.04 -2.45 -29.71
C ASP A 463 2.18 -2.54 -30.99
N GLU A 464 2.21 -3.66 -31.71
CA GLU A 464 1.32 -3.89 -32.85
C GLU A 464 -0.15 -3.97 -32.40
N LEU A 465 -0.43 -4.66 -31.29
CA LEU A 465 -1.77 -4.76 -30.72
C LEU A 465 -2.26 -3.39 -30.24
N LEU A 466 -1.38 -2.57 -29.65
CA LEU A 466 -1.63 -1.18 -29.32
C LEU A 466 -2.02 -0.38 -30.57
N GLY A 467 -1.31 -0.54 -31.69
CA GLY A 467 -1.65 0.11 -32.95
C GLY A 467 -3.09 -0.20 -33.40
N GLN A 468 -3.55 -1.43 -33.23
CA GLN A 468 -4.93 -1.83 -33.56
C GLN A 468 -5.97 -1.18 -32.63
N LEU A 469 -5.68 -1.09 -31.33
CA LEU A 469 -6.54 -0.39 -30.37
C LEU A 469 -6.61 1.11 -30.68
N LEU A 470 -5.46 1.75 -30.92
CA LEU A 470 -5.37 3.17 -31.25
C LEU A 470 -6.14 3.52 -32.54
N ALA A 471 -6.23 2.61 -33.50
CA ALA A 471 -7.02 2.80 -34.72
C ALA A 471 -8.53 2.90 -34.47
N ARG A 472 -9.03 2.49 -33.29
CA ARG A 472 -10.43 2.66 -32.86
C ARG A 472 -10.68 3.95 -32.08
N LEU A 473 -9.61 4.68 -31.74
CA LEU A 473 -9.70 5.89 -30.93
C LEU A 473 -9.60 7.15 -31.79
N SER A 474 -10.26 8.20 -31.32
CA SER A 474 -10.17 9.54 -31.88
C SER A 474 -9.00 10.32 -31.25
N PRO A 475 -8.45 11.35 -31.92
CA PRO A 475 -7.45 12.22 -31.32
C PRO A 475 -7.92 12.98 -30.06
N ALA A 476 -9.24 13.08 -29.84
CA ALA A 476 -9.83 13.69 -28.65
C ALA A 476 -9.81 12.75 -27.42
N ASP A 477 -9.62 11.46 -27.63
CA ASP A 477 -9.50 10.48 -26.55
C ASP A 477 -8.14 10.56 -25.89
N ILE A 478 -8.12 10.33 -24.58
CA ILE A 478 -6.90 10.24 -23.80
C ILE A 478 -6.57 8.76 -23.62
N VAL A 479 -5.33 8.40 -23.95
CA VAL A 479 -4.78 7.06 -23.77
C VAL A 479 -3.79 7.09 -22.63
N VAL A 480 -3.98 6.21 -21.66
CA VAL A 480 -3.06 5.98 -20.54
C VAL A 480 -2.46 4.59 -20.71
N ILE A 481 -1.17 4.47 -21.00
CA ILE A 481 -0.44 3.19 -20.86
C ILE A 481 0.09 3.15 -19.43
N LEU A 482 -0.17 2.06 -18.72
CA LEU A 482 0.20 1.91 -17.33
C LEU A 482 0.84 0.54 -17.10
N SER A 483 1.88 0.51 -16.29
CA SER A 483 2.52 -0.71 -15.79
C SER A 483 2.91 -0.50 -14.33
N ASP A 484 2.74 -1.55 -13.53
CA ASP A 484 3.08 -1.56 -12.11
C ASP A 484 4.58 -1.69 -11.87
N HIS A 485 5.24 -2.69 -12.43
CA HIS A 485 6.66 -2.99 -12.21
C HIS A 485 7.38 -3.38 -13.50
N GLY A 486 8.61 -3.89 -13.39
CA GLY A 486 9.42 -4.36 -14.51
C GLY A 486 10.08 -5.70 -14.22
N PHE A 487 10.95 -6.15 -15.11
CA PHE A 487 11.83 -7.32 -14.91
C PHE A 487 13.29 -6.91 -15.04
N TYR A 488 14.17 -7.56 -14.28
CA TYR A 488 15.58 -7.53 -14.62
C TYR A 488 15.80 -8.26 -15.95
N THR A 489 16.29 -7.55 -16.97
CA THR A 489 16.55 -8.11 -18.30
C THR A 489 18.04 -8.12 -18.71
N GLY A 490 18.91 -7.56 -17.87
CA GLY A 490 20.36 -7.40 -18.11
C GLY A 490 21.24 -8.20 -17.14
N GLU A 491 22.35 -7.61 -16.71
CA GLU A 491 23.32 -8.26 -15.80
C GLU A 491 22.81 -8.42 -14.37
N LEU A 492 21.87 -7.58 -13.94
CA LEU A 492 21.28 -7.59 -12.59
C LEU A 492 20.20 -8.68 -12.42
N ARG A 493 20.17 -9.66 -13.32
CA ARG A 493 19.22 -10.78 -13.24
C ARG A 493 19.63 -11.72 -12.10
N PRO A 494 18.68 -12.15 -11.24
CA PRO A 494 18.98 -13.10 -10.18
C PRO A 494 19.52 -14.44 -10.72
N ASP A 495 20.36 -15.10 -9.92
CA ASP A 495 20.78 -16.48 -10.19
C ASP A 495 19.76 -17.51 -9.64
N SER A 496 18.74 -17.07 -8.90
CA SER A 496 17.62 -17.92 -8.46
C SER A 496 16.79 -18.42 -9.65
N ASP A 497 16.20 -19.60 -9.52
CA ASP A 497 15.24 -20.10 -10.51
C ASP A 497 14.05 -19.15 -10.57
N PRO A 498 13.68 -18.58 -11.73
CA PRO A 498 12.52 -17.69 -11.83
C PRO A 498 11.19 -18.34 -11.40
N PHE A 499 11.12 -19.68 -11.35
CA PHE A 499 9.95 -20.43 -10.88
C PHE A 499 10.05 -20.90 -9.43
N ASP A 500 11.14 -20.60 -8.71
CA ASP A 500 11.23 -20.90 -7.29
C ASP A 500 10.28 -19.99 -6.50
N TRP A 501 9.42 -20.57 -5.67
CA TRP A 501 8.46 -19.83 -4.85
C TRP A 501 9.07 -19.34 -3.53
N GLU A 502 10.13 -19.98 -3.03
CA GLU A 502 10.76 -19.59 -1.76
C GLU A 502 11.60 -18.33 -1.93
N THR A 503 12.16 -18.13 -3.13
CA THR A 503 13.07 -17.02 -3.42
C THR A 503 12.96 -16.43 -4.83
N GLY A 504 12.42 -17.12 -5.83
CA GLY A 504 12.56 -16.81 -7.25
C GLY A 504 11.72 -15.65 -7.76
N ALA A 505 10.43 -15.86 -8.04
CA ALA A 505 9.65 -14.97 -8.90
C ALA A 505 9.70 -13.46 -8.53
N PRO A 506 9.50 -13.04 -7.25
CA PRO A 506 9.58 -11.62 -6.89
C PRO A 506 10.99 -11.01 -6.97
N GLN A 507 12.07 -11.81 -6.92
CA GLN A 507 13.44 -11.30 -7.08
C GLN A 507 13.74 -10.90 -8.53
N TRP A 508 13.04 -11.51 -9.49
CA TRP A 508 13.19 -11.19 -10.91
C TRP A 508 12.51 -9.88 -11.29
N HIS A 509 11.62 -9.38 -10.43
CA HIS A 509 10.91 -8.11 -10.62
C HIS A 509 11.78 -6.90 -10.25
N ARG A 510 11.72 -5.87 -11.10
CA ARG A 510 12.27 -4.53 -10.85
C ARG A 510 11.19 -3.63 -10.26
N GLU A 511 11.58 -2.80 -9.29
CA GLU A 511 10.68 -1.81 -8.65
C GLU A 511 10.35 -0.60 -9.56
N LEU A 512 10.33 -0.77 -10.88
CA LEU A 512 10.11 0.30 -11.85
C LEU A 512 9.17 -0.18 -12.94
N GLY A 513 7.96 0.37 -12.98
CA GLY A 513 7.02 0.26 -14.10
C GLY A 513 7.07 1.50 -14.99
N MET A 514 6.04 1.68 -15.81
CA MET A 514 5.96 2.81 -16.74
C MET A 514 4.56 3.41 -16.80
N ILE A 515 4.49 4.71 -17.09
CA ILE A 515 3.25 5.40 -17.40
C ILE A 515 3.43 6.32 -18.60
N VAL A 516 2.45 6.32 -19.51
CA VAL A 516 2.36 7.23 -20.65
C VAL A 516 0.93 7.76 -20.72
N VAL A 517 0.75 9.07 -20.81
CA VAL A 517 -0.56 9.73 -20.98
C VAL A 517 -0.50 10.59 -22.23
N SER A 518 -1.37 10.32 -23.22
CA SER A 518 -1.32 10.98 -24.53
C SER A 518 -2.73 11.16 -25.12
N GLY A 519 -2.90 12.10 -26.05
CA GLY A 519 -4.19 12.40 -26.68
C GLY A 519 -5.03 13.43 -25.92
N GLY A 520 -6.22 13.79 -26.41
CA GLY A 520 -7.18 14.69 -25.74
C GLY A 520 -6.66 16.08 -25.31
N GLY A 521 -5.58 16.55 -25.93
CA GLY A 521 -4.92 17.82 -25.62
C GLY A 521 -3.91 17.75 -24.46
N VAL A 522 -3.54 16.55 -24.01
CA VAL A 522 -2.46 16.35 -23.02
C VAL A 522 -1.16 16.97 -23.52
N ARG A 523 -0.46 17.69 -22.63
CA ARG A 523 0.81 18.34 -22.98
C ARG A 523 1.94 17.33 -23.01
N ARG A 524 2.86 17.53 -23.96
CA ARG A 524 4.13 16.81 -23.96
C ARG A 524 4.91 17.16 -22.69
N GLY A 525 5.45 16.16 -22.00
CA GLY A 525 6.22 16.38 -20.78
C GLY A 525 6.76 15.12 -20.13
N GLU A 526 7.51 15.31 -19.05
CA GLU A 526 7.97 14.21 -18.18
C GLU A 526 7.17 14.24 -16.88
N LEU A 527 6.64 13.07 -16.48
CA LEU A 527 5.88 12.90 -15.24
C LEU A 527 6.79 12.64 -14.03
N GLY A 528 8.05 12.28 -14.27
CA GLY A 528 9.00 11.89 -13.22
C GLY A 528 8.63 10.54 -12.60
N GLU A 529 8.86 10.41 -11.30
CA GLU A 529 8.41 9.25 -10.52
C GLU A 529 6.95 9.41 -10.10
N VAL A 530 6.16 8.37 -10.37
CA VAL A 530 4.73 8.31 -10.14
C VAL A 530 4.43 7.20 -9.13
N SER A 531 3.67 7.53 -8.09
CA SER A 531 3.15 6.52 -7.17
C SER A 531 1.94 5.82 -7.78
N PRO A 532 1.71 4.52 -7.52
CA PRO A 532 0.44 3.89 -7.86
C PRO A 532 -0.79 4.62 -7.33
N LEU A 533 -0.65 5.31 -6.20
CA LEU A 533 -1.73 6.11 -5.60
C LEU A 533 -2.12 7.33 -6.45
N ASP A 534 -1.24 7.81 -7.34
CA ASP A 534 -1.47 9.01 -8.16
C ASP A 534 -2.38 8.74 -9.37
N VAL A 535 -2.59 7.46 -9.73
CA VAL A 535 -3.28 7.07 -10.98
C VAL A 535 -4.77 7.37 -10.93
N THR A 536 -5.50 6.87 -9.94
CA THR A 536 -6.96 7.10 -9.84
C THR A 536 -7.31 8.59 -9.71
N PRO A 537 -6.65 9.39 -8.84
CA PRO A 537 -6.87 10.84 -8.79
C PRO A 537 -6.65 11.52 -10.14
N THR A 538 -5.63 11.08 -10.88
CA THR A 538 -5.32 11.64 -12.21
C THR A 538 -6.40 11.29 -13.22
N ILE A 539 -6.89 10.04 -13.27
CA ILE A 539 -7.97 9.64 -14.20
C ILE A 539 -9.26 10.40 -13.89
N LEU A 540 -9.62 10.55 -12.61
CA LEU A 540 -10.78 11.36 -12.21
C LEU A 540 -10.65 12.80 -12.71
N ALA A 541 -9.48 13.43 -12.53
CA ALA A 541 -9.22 14.79 -13.00
C ALA A 541 -9.30 14.90 -14.54
N LEU A 542 -8.78 13.92 -15.29
CA LEU A 542 -8.86 13.88 -16.75
C LEU A 542 -10.32 13.80 -17.26
N LEU A 543 -11.19 13.15 -16.51
CA LEU A 543 -12.64 13.07 -16.77
C LEU A 543 -13.43 14.29 -16.26
N GLY A 544 -12.79 15.23 -15.57
CA GLY A 544 -13.44 16.40 -14.97
C GLY A 544 -14.25 16.07 -13.71
N LEU A 545 -13.90 14.99 -12.99
CA LEU A 545 -14.58 14.54 -11.78
C LEU A 545 -13.83 15.03 -10.53
N PRO A 546 -14.53 15.20 -9.39
CA PRO A 546 -13.87 15.57 -8.13
C PRO A 546 -12.88 14.48 -7.70
N VAL A 547 -11.87 14.87 -6.92
CA VAL A 547 -10.95 13.94 -6.25
C VAL A 547 -11.28 13.93 -4.76
N ALA A 548 -11.30 12.74 -4.16
CA ALA A 548 -11.61 12.59 -2.76
C ALA A 548 -10.40 12.93 -1.87
N GLN A 549 -10.65 13.59 -0.73
CA GLN A 549 -9.60 14.01 0.22
C GLN A 549 -8.91 12.83 0.90
N ASP A 550 -9.61 11.69 1.00
CA ASP A 550 -9.10 10.46 1.56
C ASP A 550 -8.27 9.63 0.56
N MET A 551 -8.07 10.10 -0.69
CA MET A 551 -7.08 9.53 -1.60
C MET A 551 -5.70 10.17 -1.32
N PRO A 552 -4.71 9.41 -0.82
CA PRO A 552 -3.40 9.98 -0.46
C PRO A 552 -2.52 10.35 -1.66
N GLY A 553 -2.86 9.89 -2.87
CA GLY A 553 -2.13 10.22 -4.10
C GLY A 553 -2.44 11.62 -4.62
N LYS A 554 -1.57 12.14 -5.48
CA LYS A 554 -1.71 13.46 -6.12
C LYS A 554 -2.19 13.33 -7.56
N VAL A 555 -2.87 14.38 -8.03
CA VAL A 555 -3.15 14.53 -9.47
C VAL A 555 -1.86 14.91 -10.20
N LEU A 556 -1.52 14.16 -11.25
CA LEU A 556 -0.36 14.43 -12.10
C LEU A 556 -0.64 15.64 -13.01
N ALA A 557 -0.39 16.85 -12.50
CA ALA A 557 -0.66 18.11 -13.20
C ALA A 557 -0.02 18.21 -14.59
N ALA A 558 1.14 17.57 -14.79
CA ALA A 558 1.84 17.51 -16.07
C ALA A 558 1.10 16.66 -17.13
N ALA A 559 0.24 15.73 -16.70
CA ALA A 559 -0.58 14.90 -17.57
C ALA A 559 -1.91 15.56 -17.98
N LEU A 560 -2.25 16.74 -17.43
CA LEU A 560 -3.56 17.35 -17.67
C LEU A 560 -3.57 18.24 -18.93
N PRO A 561 -4.64 18.19 -19.74
CA PRO A 561 -4.86 19.15 -20.83
C PRO A 561 -5.06 20.59 -20.32
N PRO A 562 -4.77 21.61 -21.14
CA PRO A 562 -5.11 22.99 -20.84
C PRO A 562 -6.61 23.17 -20.52
N GLY A 563 -6.93 23.92 -19.47
CA GLY A 563 -8.32 24.16 -19.03
C GLY A 563 -8.86 23.13 -18.04
N VAL A 564 -8.19 21.99 -17.85
CA VAL A 564 -8.45 21.07 -16.73
C VAL A 564 -7.63 21.55 -15.53
N ALA A 565 -8.28 22.00 -14.47
CA ALA A 565 -7.57 22.56 -13.32
C ALA A 565 -6.78 21.47 -12.58
N ALA A 566 -5.48 21.70 -12.37
CA ALA A 566 -4.58 20.79 -11.61
C ALA A 566 -4.97 20.63 -10.14
N LYS A 567 -5.79 21.55 -9.63
CA LYS A 567 -6.56 21.37 -8.40
C LYS A 567 -8.02 21.35 -8.83
N PRO A 568 -8.79 20.28 -8.58
CA PRO A 568 -10.23 20.46 -8.48
C PRO A 568 -10.46 21.56 -7.45
N THR A 569 -11.10 22.67 -7.80
CA THR A 569 -11.63 23.63 -6.82
C THR A 569 -12.70 22.99 -5.91
N ALA A 570 -13.00 21.72 -6.15
CA ALA A 570 -14.05 20.93 -5.58
C ALA A 570 -13.51 19.54 -5.20
N THR A 571 -13.19 19.35 -3.92
CA THR A 571 -12.86 18.04 -3.34
C THR A 571 -14.06 17.53 -2.54
N ILE A 572 -14.35 16.24 -2.62
CA ILE A 572 -15.27 15.61 -1.66
C ILE A 572 -14.45 14.96 -0.53
N ALA A 573 -15.07 14.73 0.63
CA ALA A 573 -14.38 14.06 1.73
C ALA A 573 -13.97 12.61 1.37
N SER A 574 -14.91 11.84 0.82
CA SER A 574 -14.72 10.43 0.46
C SER A 574 -15.78 9.96 -0.55
N PHE A 575 -15.43 8.99 -1.39
CA PHE A 575 -16.39 8.29 -2.26
C PHE A 575 -17.08 7.11 -1.57
N GLU A 576 -16.66 6.71 -0.36
CA GLU A 576 -17.18 5.49 0.28
C GLU A 576 -18.66 5.55 0.66
N ALA A 577 -19.23 6.75 0.69
CA ALA A 577 -20.66 6.98 0.92
C ALA A 577 -21.50 6.83 -0.36
N LEU A 578 -20.89 6.71 -1.55
CA LEU A 578 -21.61 6.54 -2.80
C LEU A 578 -22.29 5.16 -2.87
N PRO A 579 -23.37 5.03 -3.65
CA PRO A 579 -24.02 3.74 -3.83
C PRO A 579 -23.10 2.78 -4.60
N ARG A 580 -22.91 1.58 -4.07
CA ARG A 580 -22.19 0.47 -4.70
C ARG A 580 -23.11 -0.73 -4.83
N ALA A 581 -23.41 -1.13 -6.06
CA ALA A 581 -24.03 -2.42 -6.29
C ALA A 581 -22.99 -3.53 -6.01
N LYS A 582 -23.35 -4.49 -5.16
CA LYS A 582 -22.51 -5.66 -4.93
C LYS A 582 -22.58 -6.61 -6.12
N ALA A 583 -21.48 -7.29 -6.39
CA ALA A 583 -21.46 -8.42 -7.31
C ALA A 583 -22.47 -9.49 -6.85
N ALA A 584 -23.11 -10.16 -7.82
CA ALA A 584 -23.97 -11.29 -7.50
C ALA A 584 -23.16 -12.37 -6.77
N SER A 585 -23.78 -13.03 -5.79
CA SER A 585 -23.18 -14.19 -5.13
C SER A 585 -23.09 -15.33 -6.14
N VAL A 586 -21.89 -15.62 -6.62
CA VAL A 586 -21.62 -16.78 -7.49
C VAL A 586 -21.01 -17.88 -6.65
N GLU A 587 -21.53 -19.10 -6.80
CA GLU A 587 -21.00 -20.29 -6.14
C GLU A 587 -19.58 -20.57 -6.66
N ARG A 588 -18.63 -20.76 -5.75
CA ARG A 588 -17.23 -21.00 -6.11
C ARG A 588 -17.05 -22.44 -6.59
N SER A 589 -16.47 -22.62 -7.77
CA SER A 589 -16.05 -23.95 -8.22
C SER A 589 -14.72 -24.34 -7.54
N ALA A 590 -14.75 -25.42 -6.77
CA ALA A 590 -13.56 -25.96 -6.10
C ALA A 590 -12.48 -26.43 -7.09
N GLU A 591 -12.87 -26.86 -8.29
CA GLU A 591 -11.93 -27.25 -9.35
C GLU A 591 -11.25 -26.03 -9.96
N ALA A 592 -12.01 -24.99 -10.31
CA ALA A 592 -11.46 -23.75 -10.85
C ALA A 592 -10.56 -23.01 -9.85
N ASP A 593 -10.89 -23.06 -8.55
CA ASP A 593 -10.03 -22.51 -7.50
C ASP A 593 -8.75 -23.34 -7.31
N ARG A 594 -8.82 -24.69 -7.32
CA ARG A 594 -7.65 -25.58 -7.22
C ARG A 594 -6.64 -25.34 -8.33
N GLU A 595 -7.12 -25.15 -9.54
CA GLU A 595 -6.25 -24.98 -10.69
C GLU A 595 -5.51 -23.64 -10.71
N ARG A 596 -6.18 -22.57 -10.27
CA ARG A 596 -5.53 -21.28 -10.02
C ARG A 596 -4.40 -21.41 -9.01
N LEU A 597 -4.63 -22.18 -7.94
CA LEU A 597 -3.58 -22.44 -6.97
C LEU A 597 -2.39 -23.18 -7.61
N ARG A 598 -2.65 -24.20 -8.44
CA ARG A 598 -1.56 -24.95 -9.12
C ARG A 598 -0.69 -24.05 -9.98
N GLU A 599 -1.29 -23.09 -10.67
CA GLU A 599 -0.54 -22.23 -11.56
C GLU A 599 0.14 -21.07 -10.84
N LEU A 600 -0.50 -20.43 -9.86
CA LEU A 600 0.21 -19.50 -8.98
C LEU A 600 1.43 -20.19 -8.36
N ALA A 601 1.33 -21.48 -8.03
CA ALA A 601 2.48 -22.25 -7.57
C ALA A 601 3.50 -22.51 -8.70
N ALA A 602 3.06 -22.83 -9.91
CA ALA A 602 3.93 -23.05 -11.07
C ALA A 602 4.68 -21.78 -11.51
N LEU A 603 4.11 -20.59 -11.30
CA LEU A 603 4.74 -19.29 -11.54
C LEU A 603 5.62 -18.84 -10.36
N GLY A 604 5.70 -19.61 -9.27
CA GLY A 604 6.47 -19.24 -8.09
C GLY A 604 5.81 -18.17 -7.20
N TYR A 605 4.53 -17.83 -7.43
CA TYR A 605 3.81 -16.85 -6.62
C TYR A 605 3.33 -17.40 -5.27
N ILE A 606 3.07 -18.71 -5.17
CA ILE A 606 2.68 -19.36 -3.91
C ILE A 606 3.42 -20.68 -3.70
N SER A 607 3.47 -21.14 -2.44
CA SER A 607 4.08 -22.42 -2.10
C SER A 607 3.34 -23.61 -2.71
N PRO A 608 4.02 -24.61 -3.30
CA PRO A 608 3.44 -25.90 -3.67
C PRO A 608 2.78 -26.61 -2.50
N GLY A 609 3.25 -26.39 -1.26
CA GLY A 609 2.60 -26.91 -0.05
C GLY A 609 1.21 -26.34 0.22
N THR A 610 0.80 -25.30 -0.52
CA THR A 610 -0.58 -24.78 -0.52
C THR A 610 -1.57 -25.71 -1.23
N LEU A 611 -1.08 -26.69 -1.99
CA LEU A 611 -1.86 -27.66 -2.74
C LEU A 611 -2.13 -28.91 -1.90
N GLU A 612 -3.25 -29.59 -2.13
CA GLU A 612 -3.59 -30.86 -1.46
C GLU A 612 -2.66 -32.01 -1.92
N GLU A 613 -2.53 -33.08 -1.13
CA GLU A 613 -1.71 -34.25 -1.48
C GLU A 613 -2.14 -34.86 -2.83
N GLY A 614 -1.22 -34.87 -3.81
CA GLY A 614 -1.48 -35.33 -5.18
C GLY A 614 -1.66 -34.20 -6.21
N ASP A 615 -1.80 -32.95 -5.77
CA ASP A 615 -1.97 -31.77 -6.63
C ASP A 615 -0.67 -30.99 -6.88
N HIS A 616 0.46 -31.43 -6.31
CA HIS A 616 1.74 -30.73 -6.42
C HIS A 616 2.29 -30.76 -7.86
N PRO A 617 2.70 -29.62 -8.44
CA PRO A 617 3.44 -29.60 -9.69
C PRO A 617 4.81 -30.28 -9.47
N PRO A 618 5.27 -31.15 -10.38
CA PRO A 618 6.61 -31.72 -10.28
C PRO A 618 7.66 -30.62 -10.44
N ALA A 619 8.75 -30.70 -9.66
CA ALA A 619 9.86 -29.77 -9.76
C ALA A 619 10.34 -29.66 -11.23
N PRO A 620 10.43 -28.45 -11.81
CA PRO A 620 10.99 -28.28 -13.15
C PRO A 620 12.43 -28.80 -13.13
N ARG A 621 12.68 -29.89 -13.87
CA ARG A 621 14.02 -30.49 -13.89
C ARG A 621 14.87 -29.75 -14.91
N PRO A 622 16.01 -29.15 -14.53
CA PRO A 622 17.06 -28.91 -15.50
C PRO A 622 17.52 -30.26 -16.04
N HIS A 623 17.67 -30.36 -17.36
CA HIS A 623 18.23 -31.55 -17.98
C HIS A 623 19.67 -31.77 -17.48
N GLY A 624 19.90 -32.83 -16.68
CA GLY A 624 21.20 -33.53 -16.69
C GLY A 624 22.09 -33.56 -15.44
N GLU A 625 21.59 -33.55 -14.19
CA GLU A 625 22.46 -33.85 -13.02
C GLU A 625 21.95 -35.00 -12.13
N PRO A 626 22.86 -35.82 -11.54
CA PRO A 626 22.48 -36.96 -10.69
C PRO A 626 22.09 -36.51 -9.27
N THR A 627 21.12 -37.24 -8.72
CA THR A 627 20.55 -37.05 -7.38
C THR A 627 21.61 -37.05 -6.26
N SER A 628 21.60 -36.04 -5.39
CA SER A 628 22.26 -36.10 -4.08
C SER A 628 21.48 -37.03 -3.13
N PRO A 629 22.16 -37.74 -2.19
CA PRO A 629 21.53 -38.79 -1.40
C PRO A 629 20.68 -38.23 -0.24
N PRO A 630 19.64 -38.97 0.21
CA PRO A 630 18.72 -38.51 1.24
C PRO A 630 19.34 -38.65 2.64
N GLY A 631 19.37 -37.56 3.40
CA GLY A 631 19.77 -37.62 4.81
C GLY A 631 20.09 -36.28 5.46
N THR A 632 19.07 -35.50 5.81
CA THR A 632 19.16 -34.53 6.91
C THR A 632 17.84 -34.53 7.69
N PRO A 633 17.85 -34.55 9.05
CA PRO A 633 16.63 -34.65 9.83
C PRO A 633 15.84 -33.34 9.79
N ALA A 634 14.52 -33.45 9.61
CA ALA A 634 13.57 -32.35 9.78
C ALA A 634 13.59 -31.87 11.25
N GLY A 635 13.96 -30.61 11.47
CA GLY A 635 14.01 -29.96 12.77
C GLY A 635 13.36 -28.59 12.72
N GLY A 636 12.03 -28.59 12.65
CA GLY A 636 11.16 -27.41 12.69
C GLY A 636 9.80 -27.82 12.15
N GLU A 637 8.76 -27.85 12.99
CA GLU A 637 7.39 -28.06 12.52
C GLU A 637 7.06 -26.92 11.55
N ALA A 638 6.99 -27.25 10.25
CA ALA A 638 6.48 -26.33 9.25
C ALA A 638 5.04 -25.98 9.65
N ALA A 639 4.75 -24.68 9.75
CA ALA A 639 3.39 -24.22 9.98
C ALA A 639 2.45 -24.83 8.92
N ALA A 640 1.24 -25.20 9.32
CA ALA A 640 0.25 -25.70 8.37
C ALA A 640 0.12 -24.72 7.19
N PRO A 641 -0.05 -25.18 5.94
CA PRO A 641 -0.02 -24.30 4.77
C PRO A 641 -0.96 -23.10 4.90
N GLU A 642 -2.13 -23.28 5.52
CA GLU A 642 -3.14 -22.25 5.81
C GLU A 642 -2.61 -21.10 6.67
N THR A 643 -1.87 -21.43 7.73
CA THR A 643 -1.32 -20.42 8.64
C THR A 643 -0.15 -19.66 8.02
N ALA A 644 0.62 -20.27 7.12
CA ALA A 644 1.69 -19.61 6.40
C ALA A 644 1.19 -18.47 5.48
N VAL A 645 0.12 -18.70 4.70
CA VAL A 645 -0.44 -17.67 3.80
C VAL A 645 -1.05 -16.51 4.57
N GLN A 646 -1.78 -16.80 5.65
CA GLN A 646 -2.33 -15.76 6.50
C GLN A 646 -1.22 -14.91 7.13
N ALA A 647 -0.12 -15.53 7.55
CA ALA A 647 1.05 -14.81 8.05
C ALA A 647 1.71 -13.94 6.96
N THR A 648 1.81 -14.42 5.72
CA THR A 648 2.32 -13.63 4.59
C THR A 648 1.44 -12.40 4.33
N GLN A 649 0.11 -12.57 4.25
CA GLN A 649 -0.84 -11.45 4.09
C GLN A 649 -0.69 -10.41 5.19
N LEU A 650 -0.62 -10.86 6.45
CA LEU A 650 -0.42 -9.99 7.61
C LEU A 650 0.94 -9.29 7.54
N GLY A 651 1.99 -9.98 7.09
CA GLY A 651 3.32 -9.42 6.88
C GLY A 651 3.36 -8.36 5.79
N ASN A 652 2.68 -8.60 4.66
CA ASN A 652 2.58 -7.64 3.56
C ASN A 652 1.81 -6.38 3.99
N LEU A 653 0.69 -6.57 4.70
CA LEU A 653 -0.06 -5.46 5.30
C LEU A 653 0.77 -4.69 6.32
N ALA A 654 1.49 -5.40 7.21
CA ALA A 654 2.36 -4.80 8.20
C ALA A 654 3.51 -3.99 7.56
N ALA A 655 4.09 -4.50 6.46
CA ALA A 655 5.09 -3.79 5.69
C ALA A 655 4.54 -2.47 5.11
N SER A 656 3.31 -2.48 4.57
CA SER A 656 2.61 -1.27 4.13
C SER A 656 2.43 -0.28 5.28
N LEU A 657 1.86 -0.73 6.40
CA LEU A 657 1.61 0.11 7.59
C LEU A 657 2.89 0.72 8.15
N ARG A 658 4.00 -0.02 8.15
CA ARG A 658 5.30 0.47 8.65
C ARG A 658 5.79 1.65 7.83
N ARG A 659 5.65 1.60 6.50
CA ARG A 659 6.06 2.68 5.59
C ARG A 659 5.13 3.89 5.66
N GLU A 660 3.85 3.66 5.96
CA GLU A 660 2.91 4.72 6.30
C GLU A 660 3.28 5.47 7.60
N GLY A 661 4.30 5.00 8.35
CA GLY A 661 4.67 5.54 9.66
C GLY A 661 3.77 5.06 10.79
N ARG A 662 2.84 4.15 10.53
CA ARG A 662 1.91 3.56 11.50
C ARG A 662 2.57 2.39 12.22
N LEU A 663 3.70 2.68 12.89
CA LEU A 663 4.62 1.67 13.43
C LEU A 663 3.96 0.72 14.44
N GLU A 664 3.06 1.22 15.29
CA GLU A 664 2.40 0.38 16.30
C GLU A 664 1.39 -0.60 15.67
N GLU A 665 0.64 -0.17 14.64
CA GLU A 665 -0.28 -1.05 13.91
C GLU A 665 0.49 -2.07 13.07
N ALA A 666 1.58 -1.65 12.43
CA ALA A 666 2.47 -2.55 11.70
C ALA A 666 3.05 -3.63 12.62
N LYS A 667 3.57 -3.23 13.80
CA LYS A 667 4.08 -4.14 14.81
C LYS A 667 3.01 -5.14 15.27
N ALA A 668 1.79 -4.67 15.53
CA ALA A 668 0.68 -5.55 15.90
C ALA A 668 0.39 -6.60 14.83
N LYS A 669 0.40 -6.22 13.54
CA LYS A 669 0.17 -7.14 12.42
C LYS A 669 1.31 -8.14 12.21
N TYR A 670 2.57 -7.72 12.38
CA TYR A 670 3.69 -8.66 12.39
C TYR A 670 3.62 -9.63 13.57
N LEU A 671 3.22 -9.18 14.77
CA LEU A 671 3.05 -10.06 15.92
C LEU A 671 1.91 -11.07 15.72
N GLU A 672 0.82 -10.66 15.06
CA GLU A 672 -0.26 -11.57 14.63
C GLU A 672 0.27 -12.61 13.64
N ALA A 673 1.08 -12.19 12.65
CA ALA A 673 1.72 -13.10 11.71
C ALA A 673 2.64 -14.12 12.42
N ILE A 674 3.44 -13.67 13.40
CA ILE A 674 4.32 -14.53 14.22
C ILE A 674 3.50 -15.53 15.04
N ALA A 675 2.37 -15.10 15.62
CA ALA A 675 1.53 -15.97 16.43
C ALA A 675 0.92 -17.13 15.61
N ILE A 676 0.61 -16.88 14.34
CA ILE A 676 -0.03 -17.83 13.44
C ILE A 676 1.01 -18.70 12.70
N ALA A 677 2.13 -18.11 12.27
CA ALA A 677 3.25 -18.82 11.66
C ALA A 677 4.57 -18.46 12.36
N PRO A 678 4.94 -19.18 13.43
CA PRO A 678 6.18 -18.93 14.18
C PRO A 678 7.47 -19.07 13.36
N SER A 679 7.42 -19.75 12.20
CA SER A 679 8.54 -19.89 11.26
C SER A 679 8.62 -18.77 10.21
N TYR A 680 7.69 -17.81 10.19
CA TYR A 680 7.69 -16.73 9.20
C TYR A 680 8.69 -15.62 9.55
N PHE A 681 9.92 -15.76 9.06
CA PHE A 681 11.05 -14.87 9.39
C PHE A 681 10.77 -13.39 9.16
N ALA A 682 10.18 -13.03 8.01
CA ALA A 682 9.99 -11.64 7.60
C ALA A 682 9.16 -10.82 8.61
N ALA A 683 8.30 -11.48 9.40
CA ALA A 683 7.58 -10.80 10.47
C ALA A 683 8.47 -10.47 11.69
N TYR A 684 9.44 -11.33 12.03
CA TYR A 684 10.41 -11.05 13.09
C TYR A 684 11.35 -9.91 12.69
N ASP A 685 11.87 -9.95 11.46
CA ASP A 685 12.66 -8.84 10.91
C ASP A 685 11.84 -7.54 10.92
N GLY A 686 10.59 -7.59 10.46
CA GLY A 686 9.67 -6.44 10.51
C GLY A 686 9.52 -5.82 11.90
N VAL A 687 9.34 -6.66 12.94
CA VAL A 687 9.25 -6.20 14.35
C VAL A 687 10.59 -5.65 14.85
N ALA A 688 11.69 -6.35 14.57
CA ALA A 688 13.01 -5.93 15.03
C ALA A 688 13.45 -4.61 14.39
N SER A 689 13.20 -4.46 13.09
CA SER A 689 13.39 -3.21 12.35
C SER A 689 12.61 -2.05 12.98
N ILE A 690 11.38 -2.27 13.45
CA ILE A 690 10.59 -1.24 14.15
C ILE A 690 11.25 -0.86 15.49
N PHE A 691 11.69 -1.84 16.28
CA PHE A 691 12.38 -1.57 17.54
C PHE A 691 13.72 -0.85 17.31
N ALA A 692 14.48 -1.24 16.30
CA ALA A 692 15.74 -0.57 15.93
C ALA A 692 15.51 0.90 15.53
N LEU A 693 14.46 1.19 14.76
CA LEU A 693 14.05 2.57 14.42
C LEU A 693 13.66 3.39 15.65
N GLN A 694 13.15 2.75 16.70
CA GLN A 694 12.80 3.37 17.98
C GLN A 694 14.00 3.48 18.94
N GLY A 695 15.17 2.94 18.57
CA GLY A 695 16.37 2.89 19.41
C GLY A 695 16.36 1.78 20.47
N ASP A 696 15.37 0.89 20.45
CA ASP A 696 15.25 -0.25 21.36
C ASP A 696 16.01 -1.46 20.80
N TYR A 697 17.33 -1.38 20.84
CA TYR A 697 18.22 -2.41 20.29
C TYR A 697 18.15 -3.74 21.07
N GLU A 698 17.69 -3.73 22.33
CA GLU A 698 17.52 -4.96 23.11
C GLU A 698 16.36 -5.79 22.56
N ASN A 699 15.21 -5.16 22.27
CA ASN A 699 14.12 -5.85 21.61
C ASN A 699 14.40 -6.16 20.14
N ALA A 700 15.12 -5.29 19.42
CA ALA A 700 15.55 -5.59 18.05
C ALA A 700 16.40 -6.87 17.98
N PHE A 701 17.45 -6.95 18.82
CA PHE A 701 18.27 -8.16 18.96
C PHE A 701 17.44 -9.39 19.35
N ARG A 702 16.53 -9.24 20.31
CA ARG A 702 15.68 -10.35 20.78
C ARG A 702 14.80 -10.90 19.66
N TYR A 703 14.12 -10.05 18.89
CA TYR A 703 13.21 -10.50 17.84
C TYR A 703 13.96 -11.06 16.62
N LEU A 704 15.07 -10.44 16.19
CA LEU A 704 15.94 -11.01 15.15
C LEU A 704 16.45 -12.39 15.58
N GLY A 705 16.94 -12.51 16.81
CA GLY A 705 17.47 -13.78 17.30
C GLY A 705 16.41 -14.87 17.40
N LEU A 706 15.17 -14.54 17.81
CA LEU A 706 14.05 -15.45 17.79
C LEU A 706 13.72 -15.92 16.37
N GLY A 707 13.63 -14.99 15.40
CA GLY A 707 13.37 -15.31 14.00
C GLY A 707 14.45 -16.23 13.40
N LEU A 708 15.72 -15.88 13.61
CA LEU A 708 16.86 -16.66 13.13
C LEU A 708 16.88 -18.08 13.74
N SER A 709 16.50 -18.23 15.01
CA SER A 709 16.45 -19.54 15.68
C SER A 709 15.36 -20.49 15.17
N ARG A 710 14.42 -20.00 14.35
CA ARG A 710 13.21 -20.73 13.93
C ARG A 710 13.15 -21.00 12.42
N THR A 711 14.15 -20.58 11.65
CA THR A 711 14.08 -20.58 10.18
C THR A 711 15.23 -21.38 9.53
N PRO A 712 14.94 -22.38 8.66
CA PRO A 712 15.97 -23.27 8.10
C PRO A 712 16.83 -22.67 6.96
N LYS A 713 16.38 -21.56 6.35
CA LYS A 713 17.09 -20.83 5.29
C LYS A 713 17.19 -19.37 5.69
N MET A 714 18.40 -18.91 5.93
CA MET A 714 18.66 -17.64 6.63
C MET A 714 19.29 -16.61 5.67
N PRO A 715 18.72 -15.39 5.52
CA PRO A 715 19.43 -14.29 4.92
C PRO A 715 20.53 -13.85 5.89
N ALA A 716 21.78 -13.85 5.43
CA ALA A 716 22.89 -13.75 6.35
C ALA A 716 23.39 -12.30 6.57
N SER A 717 22.85 -11.34 5.82
CA SER A 717 22.84 -9.92 6.22
C SER A 717 22.16 -9.68 7.58
N ASP A 718 21.12 -10.45 7.90
CA ASP A 718 20.37 -10.28 9.17
C ASP A 718 21.16 -10.80 10.38
N MET A 719 22.09 -11.75 10.18
CA MET A 719 23.01 -12.16 11.23
C MET A 719 24.00 -11.04 11.59
N VAL A 720 24.45 -10.26 10.60
CA VAL A 720 25.32 -9.09 10.84
C VAL A 720 24.54 -8.01 11.58
N ALA A 721 23.30 -7.73 11.16
CA ALA A 721 22.41 -6.77 11.84
C ALA A 721 22.15 -7.18 13.30
N MET A 722 21.85 -8.46 13.54
CA MET A 722 21.70 -9.01 14.89
C MET A 722 22.95 -8.82 15.75
N VAL A 723 24.17 -9.03 15.21
CA VAL A 723 25.43 -8.79 15.93
C VAL A 723 25.61 -7.30 16.27
N ASP A 724 25.25 -6.42 15.34
CA ASP A 724 25.33 -4.97 15.57
C ASP A 724 24.36 -4.50 16.66
N ASP A 725 23.12 -4.99 16.65
CA ASP A 725 22.14 -4.70 17.70
C ASP A 725 22.60 -5.25 19.06
N ALA A 726 23.15 -6.47 19.07
CA ALA A 726 23.74 -7.07 20.27
C ALA A 726 24.90 -6.22 20.82
N ALA A 727 25.74 -5.67 19.95
CA ALA A 727 26.84 -4.80 20.35
C ALA A 727 26.33 -3.52 21.01
N ARG A 728 25.27 -2.90 20.46
CA ARG A 728 24.66 -1.67 21.00
C ARG A 728 24.03 -1.88 22.37
N CYS A 729 23.50 -3.08 22.66
CA CYS A 729 22.92 -3.42 23.98
C CYS A 729 23.88 -4.20 24.91
N GLY A 730 25.15 -4.38 24.53
CA GLY A 730 26.15 -5.05 25.36
C GLY A 730 25.88 -6.55 25.59
N ARG A 731 25.40 -7.25 24.56
CA ARG A 731 25.01 -8.68 24.58
C ARG A 731 25.85 -9.53 23.61
N LEU A 732 27.13 -9.23 23.45
CA LEU A 732 28.01 -9.92 22.49
C LEU A 732 28.22 -11.41 22.82
N GLU A 733 28.09 -11.83 24.08
CA GLU A 733 28.14 -13.23 24.50
C GLU A 733 26.93 -14.00 23.98
N GLN A 734 25.73 -13.44 24.15
CA GLN A 734 24.49 -14.04 23.67
C GLN A 734 24.45 -14.11 22.14
N ALA A 735 24.98 -13.10 21.45
CA ALA A 735 25.10 -13.14 20.00
C ALA A 735 26.03 -14.28 19.52
N ALA A 736 27.11 -14.56 20.24
CA ALA A 736 28.00 -15.67 19.91
C ALA A 736 27.34 -17.03 20.13
N GLU A 737 26.66 -17.20 21.27
CA GLU A 737 25.89 -18.42 21.56
C GLU A 737 24.82 -18.67 20.49
N LEU A 738 24.20 -17.60 20.00
CA LEU A 738 23.22 -17.68 18.94
C LEU A 738 23.87 -18.05 17.61
N LEU A 739 24.96 -17.40 17.19
CA LEU A 739 25.72 -17.78 15.98
C LEU A 739 26.19 -19.25 16.01
N ASP A 740 26.55 -19.78 17.18
CA ASP A 740 26.87 -21.20 17.34
C ASP A 740 25.65 -22.10 17.11
N LYS A 741 24.48 -21.71 17.64
CA LYS A 741 23.21 -22.43 17.41
C LYS A 741 22.74 -22.36 15.97
N LEU A 742 23.09 -21.30 15.24
CA LEU A 742 22.74 -21.10 13.84
C LEU A 742 23.64 -21.90 12.88
N ARG A 743 24.78 -22.41 13.36
CA ARG A 743 25.73 -23.20 12.56
C ARG A 743 25.10 -24.36 11.75
N PRO A 744 24.12 -25.13 12.25
CA PRO A 744 23.48 -26.21 11.50
C PRO A 744 22.53 -25.72 10.39
N PHE A 745 22.07 -24.47 10.46
CA PHE A 745 21.03 -23.89 9.60
C PHE A 745 21.58 -22.83 8.63
N ARG A 746 22.91 -22.69 8.55
CA ARG A 746 23.55 -21.63 7.76
C ARG A 746 23.30 -21.79 6.27
N GLY A 747 22.89 -20.71 5.62
CA GLY A 747 22.83 -20.59 4.16
C GLY A 747 24.21 -20.32 3.57
N SER A 748 24.54 -19.04 3.35
CA SER A 748 25.83 -18.59 2.80
C SER A 748 26.98 -18.73 3.82
N GLU A 749 27.96 -19.56 3.49
CA GLU A 749 29.23 -19.68 4.26
C GLU A 749 29.94 -18.32 4.37
N ALA A 750 29.87 -17.50 3.31
CA ALA A 750 30.53 -16.21 3.29
C ALA A 750 29.96 -15.28 4.36
N GLU A 751 28.64 -15.11 4.35
CA GLU A 751 27.96 -14.17 5.24
C GLU A 751 27.94 -14.68 6.71
N TYR A 752 27.88 -16.00 6.94
CA TYR A 752 28.05 -16.58 8.28
C TYR A 752 29.40 -16.21 8.88
N HIS A 753 30.47 -16.36 8.11
CA HIS A 753 31.81 -15.99 8.53
C HIS A 753 31.98 -14.47 8.66
N ALA A 754 31.27 -13.68 7.85
CA ALA A 754 31.22 -12.23 8.00
C ALA A 754 30.59 -11.80 9.33
N ALA A 755 29.50 -12.45 9.76
CA ALA A 755 28.88 -12.21 11.06
C ALA A 755 29.81 -12.55 12.24
N TRP A 756 30.54 -13.67 12.16
CA TRP A 756 31.58 -13.99 13.15
C TRP A 756 32.73 -12.98 13.15
N GLY A 757 33.19 -12.55 11.98
CA GLY A 757 34.19 -11.50 11.86
C GLY A 757 33.72 -10.20 12.52
N ARG A 758 32.47 -9.80 12.26
CA ARG A 758 31.84 -8.63 12.90
C ARG A 758 31.77 -8.77 14.41
N LEU A 759 31.40 -9.94 14.91
CA LEU A 759 31.34 -10.22 16.35
C LEU A 759 32.71 -10.07 17.00
N TYR A 760 33.76 -10.70 16.43
CA TYR A 760 35.12 -10.58 16.95
C TYR A 760 35.65 -9.14 16.86
N GLN A 761 35.31 -8.42 15.79
CA GLN A 761 35.63 -7.00 15.64
C GLN A 761 35.01 -6.17 16.78
N LYS A 762 33.72 -6.39 17.12
CA LYS A 762 33.06 -5.71 18.25
C LYS A 762 33.67 -6.07 19.61
N ARG A 763 34.18 -7.30 19.76
CA ARG A 763 34.94 -7.75 20.94
C ARG A 763 36.39 -7.23 20.98
N ARG A 764 36.84 -6.56 19.91
CA ARG A 764 38.22 -6.10 19.71
C ARG A 764 39.24 -7.24 19.57
N ASP A 765 38.80 -8.44 19.22
CA ASP A 765 39.67 -9.59 18.89
C ASP A 765 40.01 -9.52 17.39
N THR A 766 41.04 -8.75 17.07
CA THR A 766 41.38 -8.42 15.69
C THR A 766 41.89 -9.62 14.90
N GLU A 767 42.64 -10.52 15.54
CA GLU A 767 43.20 -11.70 14.89
C GLU A 767 42.10 -12.66 14.43
N ARG A 768 41.16 -12.99 15.33
CA ARG A 768 40.03 -13.86 14.98
C ARG A 768 39.06 -13.19 14.02
N ALA A 769 38.90 -11.87 14.10
CA ALA A 769 38.07 -11.12 13.16
C ALA A 769 38.61 -11.22 11.73
N LEU A 770 39.91 -10.95 11.53
CA LEU A 770 40.55 -11.06 10.22
C LEU A 770 40.53 -12.49 9.68
N GLU A 771 40.74 -13.51 10.52
CA GLU A 771 40.64 -14.91 10.10
C GLU A 771 39.21 -15.26 9.64
N ALA A 772 38.19 -14.84 10.40
CA ALA A 772 36.80 -15.06 10.02
C ALA A 772 36.45 -14.35 8.70
N TYR A 773 36.87 -13.08 8.53
CA TYR A 773 36.65 -12.37 7.28
C TYR A 773 37.41 -12.97 6.09
N ARG A 774 38.62 -13.50 6.29
CA ARG A 774 39.34 -14.23 5.23
C ARG A 774 38.57 -15.46 4.76
N ARG A 775 37.95 -16.20 5.68
CA ARG A 775 37.08 -17.34 5.32
C ARG A 775 35.84 -16.89 4.56
N ALA A 776 35.24 -15.77 4.98
CA ALA A 776 34.11 -15.18 4.28
C ALA A 776 34.46 -14.83 2.83
N LEU A 777 35.58 -14.13 2.64
CA LEU A 777 36.06 -13.67 1.33
C LEU A 777 36.61 -14.80 0.45
N ALA A 778 37.05 -15.90 1.04
CA ALA A 778 37.39 -17.12 0.30
C ALA A 778 36.14 -17.79 -0.31
N ALA A 779 34.99 -17.71 0.38
CA ALA A 779 33.72 -18.23 -0.11
C ALA A 779 33.05 -17.27 -1.11
N ASN A 780 33.08 -15.95 -0.84
CA ASN A 780 32.61 -14.91 -1.76
C ASN A 780 33.55 -13.69 -1.71
N PRO A 781 34.38 -13.47 -2.75
CA PRO A 781 35.37 -12.39 -2.78
C PRO A 781 34.79 -10.96 -2.77
N VAL A 782 33.49 -10.79 -3.04
CA VAL A 782 32.81 -9.49 -3.08
C VAL A 782 31.78 -9.33 -1.96
N GLU A 783 31.81 -10.19 -0.93
CA GLU A 783 30.94 -10.05 0.24
C GLU A 783 31.27 -8.76 1.00
N GLY A 784 30.32 -7.82 1.01
CA GLY A 784 30.57 -6.44 1.41
C GLY A 784 30.94 -6.27 2.89
N SER A 785 30.31 -7.04 3.78
CA SER A 785 30.52 -6.91 5.23
C SER A 785 31.92 -7.36 5.64
N ALA A 786 32.39 -8.48 5.09
CA ALA A 786 33.72 -9.02 5.33
C ALA A 786 34.80 -8.21 4.63
N LEU A 787 34.54 -7.71 3.43
CA LEU A 787 35.45 -6.82 2.73
C LEU A 787 35.65 -5.54 3.53
N GLN A 788 34.55 -4.88 3.93
CA GLN A 788 34.60 -3.67 4.74
C GLN A 788 35.31 -3.91 6.08
N GLY A 789 34.90 -4.94 6.83
CA GLY A 789 35.50 -5.26 8.13
C GLY A 789 36.99 -5.59 8.05
N SER A 790 37.41 -6.33 7.02
CA SER A 790 38.85 -6.60 6.78
C SER A 790 39.62 -5.32 6.50
N LEU A 791 39.11 -4.47 5.61
CA LEU A 791 39.77 -3.22 5.23
C LEU A 791 39.87 -2.26 6.42
N GLU A 792 38.82 -2.12 7.22
CA GLU A 792 38.84 -1.32 8.46
C GLU A 792 39.94 -1.79 9.42
N LEU A 793 40.04 -3.10 9.64
CA LEU A 793 41.02 -3.68 10.57
C LEU A 793 42.46 -3.60 10.05
N LEU A 794 42.71 -3.97 8.79
CA LEU A 794 44.03 -3.91 8.16
C LEU A 794 44.57 -2.47 8.18
N ARG A 795 43.72 -1.48 7.89
CA ARG A 795 44.09 -0.06 7.91
C ARG A 795 44.33 0.45 9.32
N ALA A 796 43.52 0.04 10.31
CA ALA A 796 43.78 0.34 11.72
C ALA A 796 45.13 -0.22 12.20
N GLN A 797 45.63 -1.30 11.59
CA GLN A 797 46.95 -1.89 11.84
C GLN A 797 48.07 -1.27 10.99
N GLY A 798 47.78 -0.29 10.13
CA GLY A 798 48.76 0.33 9.22
C GLY A 798 49.16 -0.53 8.02
N GLN A 799 48.43 -1.62 7.74
CA GLN A 799 48.71 -2.56 6.64
C GLN A 799 48.05 -2.10 5.34
N GLU A 800 48.35 -0.87 4.91
CA GLU A 800 47.70 -0.23 3.75
C GLU A 800 47.93 -1.02 2.45
N ALA A 801 49.11 -1.63 2.30
CA ALA A 801 49.43 -2.45 1.12
C ALA A 801 48.58 -3.72 1.01
N GLU A 802 48.31 -4.40 2.14
CA GLU A 802 47.45 -5.59 2.17
C GLU A 802 45.98 -5.19 1.95
N ALA A 803 45.54 -4.08 2.56
CA ALA A 803 44.21 -3.54 2.35
C ALA A 803 43.96 -3.19 0.87
N ARG A 804 44.91 -2.48 0.25
CA ARG A 804 44.85 -2.15 -1.18
C ARG A 804 44.81 -3.42 -2.05
N GLY A 805 45.69 -4.38 -1.80
CA GLY A 805 45.73 -5.64 -2.55
C GLY A 805 44.48 -6.51 -2.35
N LEU A 806 43.80 -6.40 -1.20
CA LEU A 806 42.51 -7.04 -0.98
C LEU A 806 41.42 -6.41 -1.85
N LEU A 807 41.36 -5.07 -1.88
CA LEU A 807 40.36 -4.35 -2.67
C LEU A 807 40.58 -4.56 -4.19
N GLU A 808 41.84 -4.56 -4.65
CA GLU A 808 42.18 -4.88 -6.05
C GLU A 808 41.72 -6.29 -6.46
N ARG A 809 41.87 -7.28 -5.57
CA ARG A 809 41.35 -8.64 -5.80
C ARG A 809 39.83 -8.69 -5.81
N ALA A 810 39.16 -7.93 -4.94
CA ALA A 810 37.70 -7.84 -4.92
C ALA A 810 37.18 -7.22 -6.23
N PHE A 811 37.81 -6.15 -6.73
CA PHE A 811 37.49 -5.57 -8.04
C PHE A 811 37.79 -6.53 -9.21
N ALA A 812 38.87 -7.30 -9.14
CA ALA A 812 39.16 -8.31 -10.14
C ALA A 812 38.10 -9.43 -10.16
N ALA A 813 37.65 -9.86 -8.98
CA ALA A 813 36.60 -10.86 -8.83
C ALA A 813 35.20 -10.33 -9.24
N ALA A 814 34.92 -9.05 -9.00
CA ALA A 814 33.69 -8.40 -9.46
C ALA A 814 33.57 -8.38 -11.01
N GLY A 815 34.70 -8.42 -11.72
CA GLY A 815 34.72 -8.43 -13.17
C GLY A 815 34.01 -7.20 -13.77
N ASN A 816 33.04 -7.44 -14.64
CA ASN A 816 32.18 -6.39 -15.21
C ASN A 816 30.78 -6.34 -14.56
N SER A 817 30.50 -7.17 -13.55
CA SER A 817 29.19 -7.17 -12.89
C SER A 817 28.95 -5.84 -12.20
N ILE A 818 27.96 -5.08 -12.66
CA ILE A 818 27.65 -3.75 -12.11
C ILE A 818 27.24 -3.81 -10.64
N ASP A 819 26.51 -4.84 -10.21
CA ASP A 819 26.13 -5.01 -8.80
C ASP A 819 27.36 -5.25 -7.93
N ALA A 820 28.21 -6.21 -8.31
CA ALA A 820 29.44 -6.49 -7.57
C ALA A 820 30.39 -5.28 -7.57
N LEU A 821 30.54 -4.60 -8.71
CA LEU A 821 31.31 -3.36 -8.81
C LEU A 821 30.73 -2.25 -7.95
N THR A 822 29.41 -2.11 -7.89
CA THR A 822 28.74 -1.12 -7.03
C THR A 822 28.96 -1.44 -5.57
N SER A 823 28.81 -2.70 -5.16
CA SER A 823 29.08 -3.15 -3.79
C SER A 823 30.54 -2.93 -3.39
N VAL A 824 31.51 -3.37 -4.21
CA VAL A 824 32.93 -3.20 -3.94
C VAL A 824 33.33 -1.72 -3.97
N THR A 825 32.76 -0.92 -4.88
CA THR A 825 32.97 0.54 -4.93
C THR A 825 32.41 1.21 -3.69
N ALA A 826 31.21 0.86 -3.24
CA ALA A 826 30.63 1.41 -2.02
C ALA A 826 31.54 1.14 -0.81
N VAL A 827 32.09 -0.08 -0.71
CA VAL A 827 33.08 -0.42 0.32
C VAL A 827 34.36 0.41 0.16
N ALA A 828 34.91 0.51 -1.06
CA ALA A 828 36.09 1.32 -1.36
C ALA A 828 35.93 2.78 -0.93
N LEU A 829 34.79 3.39 -1.25
CA LEU A 829 34.43 4.75 -0.87
C LEU A 829 34.30 4.90 0.64
N ALA A 830 33.61 3.97 1.31
CA ALA A 830 33.41 3.97 2.75
C ALA A 830 34.75 3.90 3.52
N VAL A 831 35.71 3.12 3.01
CA VAL A 831 37.07 3.06 3.59
C VAL A 831 38.01 4.14 3.02
N GLY A 832 37.57 4.98 2.09
CA GLY A 832 38.39 6.06 1.55
C GLY A 832 39.51 5.63 0.61
N GLN A 833 39.37 4.49 -0.06
CA GLN A 833 40.27 3.99 -1.12
C GLN A 833 39.65 4.20 -2.52
N ALA A 834 39.15 5.41 -2.78
CA ALA A 834 38.56 5.78 -4.07
C ALA A 834 39.56 5.69 -5.25
N ASP A 835 40.85 5.76 -4.97
CA ASP A 835 41.94 5.69 -5.95
C ASP A 835 42.10 4.30 -6.56
N VAL A 836 41.68 3.25 -5.84
CA VAL A 836 41.65 1.87 -6.35
C VAL A 836 40.43 1.65 -7.25
N ALA A 837 39.30 2.27 -6.92
CA ALA A 837 38.04 2.10 -7.64
C ALA A 837 38.02 2.83 -8.99
N GLU A 838 38.55 4.06 -9.04
CA GLU A 838 38.54 4.91 -10.23
C GLU A 838 39.04 4.23 -11.52
N PRO A 839 40.26 3.63 -11.59
CA PRO A 839 40.76 3.03 -12.83
C PRO A 839 39.94 1.82 -13.28
N VAL A 840 39.34 1.07 -12.34
CA VAL A 840 38.47 -0.06 -12.65
C VAL A 840 37.17 0.44 -13.26
N LEU A 841 36.54 1.44 -12.66
CA LEU A 841 35.31 2.04 -13.17
C LEU A 841 35.51 2.70 -14.54
N GLN A 842 36.66 3.35 -14.78
CA GLN A 842 37.00 3.90 -16.10
C GLN A 842 37.11 2.80 -17.17
N ARG A 843 37.72 1.66 -16.84
CA ARG A 843 37.81 0.52 -17.77
C ARG A 843 36.44 -0.06 -18.09
N VAL A 844 35.57 -0.18 -17.08
CA VAL A 844 34.19 -0.68 -17.25
C VAL A 844 33.37 0.30 -18.07
N LEU A 845 33.49 1.61 -17.80
CA LEU A 845 32.84 2.67 -18.56
C LEU A 845 33.32 2.72 -20.02
N ALA A 846 34.58 2.38 -20.30
CA ALA A 846 35.07 2.28 -21.67
C ALA A 846 34.41 1.14 -22.47
N ALA A 847 33.97 0.07 -21.79
CA ALA A 847 33.23 -1.03 -22.40
C ALA A 847 31.73 -0.71 -22.57
N ASP A 848 31.14 0.07 -21.66
CA ASP A 848 29.76 0.58 -21.75
C ASP A 848 29.70 2.09 -21.42
N PRO A 849 29.96 2.97 -22.41
CA PRO A 849 30.00 4.42 -22.19
C PRO A 849 28.66 5.06 -21.77
N GLY A 850 27.56 4.30 -21.87
CA GLY A 850 26.20 4.78 -21.57
C GLY A 850 25.74 4.48 -20.14
N ASN A 851 26.53 3.74 -19.36
CA ASN A 851 26.09 3.20 -18.07
C ASN A 851 25.97 4.28 -16.98
N SER A 852 24.74 4.66 -16.62
CA SER A 852 24.51 5.71 -15.62
C SER A 852 25.02 5.36 -14.23
N GLY A 853 24.94 4.08 -13.83
CA GLY A 853 25.40 3.62 -12.51
C GLY A 853 26.92 3.70 -12.38
N VAL A 854 27.65 3.29 -13.42
CA VAL A 854 29.12 3.42 -13.46
C VAL A 854 29.54 4.89 -13.51
N LEU A 855 28.85 5.73 -14.30
CA LEU A 855 29.09 7.18 -14.34
C LEU A 855 28.86 7.84 -12.98
N PHE A 856 27.78 7.45 -12.28
CA PHE A 856 27.48 7.92 -10.93
C PHE A 856 28.59 7.52 -9.95
N ASN A 857 28.91 6.22 -9.87
CA ASN A 857 29.95 5.69 -8.99
C ASN A 857 31.32 6.31 -9.27
N LEU A 858 31.69 6.49 -10.55
CA LEU A 858 32.92 7.16 -10.95
C LEU A 858 32.93 8.62 -10.50
N GLY A 859 31.82 9.33 -10.66
CA GLY A 859 31.67 10.70 -10.19
C GLY A 859 31.84 10.85 -8.68
N VAL A 860 31.28 9.92 -7.90
CA VAL A 860 31.47 9.89 -6.43
C VAL A 860 32.93 9.59 -6.06
N CYS A 861 33.57 8.61 -6.73
CA CYS A 861 35.00 8.33 -6.55
C CYS A 861 35.87 9.56 -6.84
N GLN A 862 35.64 10.23 -7.97
CA GLN A 862 36.38 11.42 -8.36
C GLN A 862 36.17 12.57 -7.38
N ALA A 863 34.96 12.74 -6.83
CA ALA A 863 34.68 13.73 -5.81
C ALA A 863 35.49 13.47 -4.53
N GLN A 864 35.58 12.22 -4.08
CA GLN A 864 36.37 11.85 -2.89
C GLN A 864 37.88 12.02 -3.10
N LEU A 865 38.36 11.87 -4.35
CA LEU A 865 39.74 12.14 -4.74
C LEU A 865 40.05 13.64 -4.92
N GLY A 866 39.06 14.53 -4.75
CA GLY A 866 39.21 15.96 -4.99
C GLY A 866 39.29 16.35 -6.48
N LYS A 867 38.99 15.42 -7.39
CA LYS A 867 38.94 15.65 -8.84
C LYS A 867 37.59 16.25 -9.25
N ASN A 868 37.23 17.37 -8.63
CA ASN A 868 35.88 17.94 -8.66
C ASN A 868 35.34 18.23 -10.07
N ARG A 869 36.20 18.67 -11.01
CA ARG A 869 35.79 18.91 -12.40
C ARG A 869 35.42 17.63 -13.15
N GLU A 870 36.17 16.56 -12.92
CA GLU A 870 35.89 15.24 -13.51
C GLU A 870 34.65 14.64 -12.85
N ALA A 871 34.52 14.77 -11.53
CA ALA A 871 33.35 14.38 -10.78
C ALA A 871 32.08 15.06 -11.29
N GLU A 872 32.11 16.38 -11.49
CA GLU A 872 31.00 17.14 -12.07
C GLU A 872 30.65 16.62 -13.47
N ALA A 873 31.64 16.37 -14.33
CA ALA A 873 31.40 15.86 -15.68
C ALA A 873 30.72 14.48 -15.65
N SER A 874 31.25 13.55 -14.83
CA SER A 874 30.70 12.20 -14.67
C SER A 874 29.29 12.22 -14.07
N LEU A 875 29.06 13.02 -13.03
CA LEU A 875 27.74 13.17 -12.39
C LEU A 875 26.72 13.83 -13.32
N ARG A 876 27.11 14.85 -14.10
CA ARG A 876 26.22 15.46 -15.10
C ARG A 876 25.89 14.49 -16.23
N GLN A 877 26.84 13.65 -16.65
CA GLN A 877 26.56 12.58 -17.60
C GLN A 877 25.63 11.52 -17.00
N ALA A 878 25.85 11.11 -15.75
CA ALA A 878 24.95 10.20 -15.04
C ALA A 878 23.53 10.78 -14.99
N ILE A 879 23.37 12.04 -14.59
CA ILE A 879 22.09 12.78 -14.57
C ILE A 879 21.48 12.89 -15.97
N ALA A 880 22.28 13.11 -17.02
CA ALA A 880 21.76 13.17 -18.38
C ALA A 880 21.18 11.81 -18.85
N ARG A 881 21.67 10.69 -18.31
CA ARG A 881 21.15 9.34 -18.58
C ARG A 881 19.99 8.96 -17.66
N SER A 882 20.08 9.36 -16.40
CA SER A 882 19.11 9.08 -15.34
C SER A 882 18.74 10.38 -14.59
N PRO A 883 17.88 11.24 -15.18
CA PRO A 883 17.58 12.57 -14.64
C PRO A 883 16.89 12.57 -13.28
N ASN A 884 16.29 11.44 -12.90
CA ASN A 884 15.52 11.28 -11.67
C ASN A 884 16.32 10.59 -10.55
N GLU A 885 17.63 10.40 -10.72
CA GLU A 885 18.49 9.84 -9.69
C GLU A 885 18.84 10.88 -8.62
N ALA A 886 18.06 10.91 -7.52
CA ALA A 886 18.23 11.88 -6.44
C ALA A 886 19.66 11.89 -5.86
N SER A 887 20.29 10.71 -5.75
CA SER A 887 21.67 10.56 -5.27
C SER A 887 22.70 11.25 -6.17
N ALA A 888 22.50 11.23 -7.50
CA ALA A 888 23.39 11.91 -8.43
C ALA A 888 23.27 13.44 -8.30
N HIS A 889 22.04 13.96 -8.15
CA HIS A 889 21.81 15.39 -7.89
C HIS A 889 22.37 15.85 -6.54
N TYR A 890 22.22 15.03 -5.49
CA TYR A 890 22.80 15.32 -4.18
C TYR A 890 24.34 15.40 -4.26
N ASN A 891 24.99 14.40 -4.85
CA ASN A 891 26.44 14.37 -4.99
C ASN A 891 26.94 15.50 -5.91
N LEU A 892 26.21 15.84 -6.98
CA LEU A 892 26.53 17.00 -7.80
C LEU A 892 26.45 18.30 -6.99
N GLY A 893 25.40 18.45 -6.17
CA GLY A 893 25.25 19.58 -5.26
C GLY A 893 26.40 19.71 -4.26
N MET A 894 26.87 18.59 -3.72
CA MET A 894 28.05 18.54 -2.85
C MET A 894 29.32 19.00 -3.59
N VAL A 895 29.58 18.46 -4.78
CA VAL A 895 30.75 18.84 -5.61
C VAL A 895 30.72 20.33 -5.97
N LEU A 896 29.57 20.85 -6.40
CA LEU A 896 29.38 22.27 -6.73
C LEU A 896 29.58 23.17 -5.50
N GLY A 897 29.15 22.72 -4.32
CA GLY A 897 29.35 23.43 -3.06
C GLY A 897 30.84 23.55 -2.70
N VAL A 898 31.63 22.49 -2.92
CA VAL A 898 33.08 22.50 -2.71
C VAL A 898 33.80 23.43 -3.69
N GLU A 899 33.34 23.48 -4.95
CA GLU A 899 33.85 24.40 -5.97
C GLU A 899 33.41 25.86 -5.78
N GLY A 900 32.68 26.18 -4.71
CA GLY A 900 32.27 27.55 -4.40
C GLY A 900 31.15 28.08 -5.32
N ARG A 901 30.30 27.20 -5.84
CA ARG A 901 29.13 27.52 -6.70
C ARG A 901 27.82 27.27 -5.93
N PRO A 902 27.52 28.04 -4.87
CA PRO A 902 26.43 27.73 -3.94
C PRO A 902 25.02 27.84 -4.56
N GLU A 903 24.82 28.67 -5.59
CA GLU A 903 23.56 28.76 -6.35
C GLU A 903 23.23 27.43 -7.05
N GLU A 904 24.19 26.93 -7.84
CA GLU A 904 24.02 25.65 -8.57
C GLU A 904 23.97 24.47 -7.60
N ALA A 905 24.75 24.52 -6.51
CA ALA A 905 24.70 23.52 -5.45
C ALA A 905 23.29 23.44 -4.83
N LEU A 906 22.72 24.57 -4.44
CA LEU A 906 21.38 24.60 -3.86
C LEU A 906 20.31 24.16 -4.87
N ALA A 907 20.46 24.50 -6.15
CA ALA A 907 19.56 24.03 -7.21
C ALA A 907 19.61 22.49 -7.37
N ALA A 908 20.80 21.90 -7.41
CA ALA A 908 20.97 20.46 -7.49
C ALA A 908 20.45 19.74 -6.23
N LEU A 909 20.71 20.27 -5.03
CA LEU A 909 20.21 19.73 -3.77
C LEU A 909 18.68 19.83 -3.66
N ARG A 910 18.08 20.94 -4.11
CA ARG A 910 16.62 21.06 -4.23
C ARG A 910 16.07 20.05 -5.21
N LYS A 911 16.78 19.78 -6.31
CA LYS A 911 16.37 18.74 -7.25
C LYS A 911 16.39 17.35 -6.62
N ALA A 912 17.42 17.02 -5.83
CA ALA A 912 17.46 15.79 -5.04
C ALA A 912 16.28 15.70 -4.06
N GLN A 913 15.91 16.81 -3.41
CA GLN A 913 14.75 16.90 -2.52
C GLN A 913 13.42 16.68 -3.28
N GLU A 914 13.25 17.32 -4.44
CA GLU A 914 12.08 17.15 -5.31
C GLU A 914 11.90 15.71 -5.77
N LEU A 915 13.01 15.00 -5.97
CA LEU A 915 13.08 13.58 -6.32
C LEU A 915 12.91 12.66 -5.10
N GLY A 916 12.47 13.18 -3.95
CA GLY A 916 12.07 12.39 -2.78
C GLY A 916 13.18 12.09 -1.79
N MET A 917 14.42 12.54 -2.01
CA MET A 917 15.46 12.41 -0.99
C MET A 917 15.10 13.28 0.22
N ASN A 918 14.97 12.66 1.39
CA ASN A 918 14.67 13.35 2.65
C ASN A 918 15.56 12.81 3.77
N THR A 919 16.84 13.19 3.74
CA THR A 919 17.85 12.79 4.74
C THR A 919 18.35 14.01 5.50
N ALA A 920 18.83 13.82 6.74
CA ALA A 920 19.44 14.90 7.52
C ALA A 920 20.64 15.50 6.77
N SER A 921 21.46 14.67 6.12
CA SER A 921 22.63 15.09 5.32
C SER A 921 22.27 15.96 4.12
N LEU A 922 21.14 15.70 3.43
CA LEU A 922 20.65 16.57 2.36
C LEU A 922 20.31 17.96 2.90
N HIS A 923 19.54 18.01 4.00
CA HIS A 923 19.15 19.28 4.61
C HIS A 923 20.35 20.04 5.19
N LEU A 924 21.35 19.36 5.72
CA LEU A 924 22.63 19.96 6.13
C LEU A 924 23.40 20.54 4.92
N ALA A 925 23.46 19.83 3.80
CA ALA A 925 24.08 20.33 2.57
C ALA A 925 23.34 21.57 2.04
N MET A 926 22.00 21.57 2.07
CA MET A 926 21.19 22.73 1.69
C MET A 926 21.42 23.90 2.65
N ALA A 927 21.52 23.65 3.95
CA ALA A 927 21.84 24.68 4.94
C ALA A 927 23.20 25.33 4.65
N ARG A 928 24.21 24.52 4.33
CA ARG A 928 25.55 25.00 3.95
C ARG A 928 25.52 25.84 2.67
N ALA A 929 24.82 25.37 1.63
CA ALA A 929 24.68 26.14 0.38
C ALA A 929 23.96 27.47 0.62
N SER A 930 22.84 27.48 1.34
CA SER A 930 22.10 28.69 1.71
C SER A 930 22.92 29.66 2.57
N PHE A 931 23.76 29.14 3.47
CA PHE A 931 24.66 29.97 4.28
C PHE A 931 25.68 30.71 3.41
N PHE A 932 26.28 30.04 2.42
CA PHE A 932 27.19 30.68 1.46
C PHE A 932 26.48 31.69 0.55
N LEU A 933 25.18 31.51 0.31
CA LEU A 933 24.33 32.51 -0.35
C LEU A 933 23.89 33.67 0.56
N LYS A 934 24.27 33.64 1.84
CA LYS A 934 23.81 34.57 2.89
C LYS A 934 22.28 34.53 3.11
N ASP A 935 21.62 33.44 2.70
CA ASP A 935 20.20 33.17 2.98
C ASP A 935 20.07 32.54 4.38
N MET A 936 20.11 33.40 5.40
CA MET A 936 20.00 32.99 6.80
C MET A 936 18.66 32.31 7.13
N PRO A 937 17.49 32.81 6.65
CA PRO A 937 16.22 32.11 6.83
C PRO A 937 16.21 30.71 6.22
N GLY A 938 16.68 30.55 4.97
CA GLY A 938 16.78 29.25 4.31
C GLY A 938 17.74 28.29 5.04
N THR A 939 18.83 28.82 5.58
CA THR A 939 19.78 28.06 6.42
C THR A 939 19.08 27.48 7.66
N VAL A 940 18.36 28.31 8.42
CA VAL A 940 17.64 27.88 9.63
C VAL A 940 16.54 26.87 9.29
N VAL A 941 15.78 27.08 8.22
CA VAL A 941 14.74 26.13 7.76
C VAL A 941 15.34 24.77 7.45
N ALA A 942 16.45 24.73 6.73
CA ALA A 942 17.13 23.50 6.37
C ALA A 942 17.67 22.78 7.62
N LEU A 943 18.33 23.49 8.56
CA LEU A 943 18.79 22.89 9.82
C LEU A 943 17.63 22.32 10.67
N LYS A 944 16.49 23.02 10.75
CA LYS A 944 15.29 22.50 11.43
C LYS A 944 14.67 21.29 10.72
N ARG A 945 14.77 21.20 9.39
CA ARG A 945 14.34 20.01 8.64
C ARG A 945 15.29 18.84 8.89
N ALA A 946 16.60 19.07 8.96
CA ALA A 946 17.56 18.04 9.36
C ALA A 946 17.20 17.43 10.72
N LEU A 947 16.87 18.26 11.72
CA LEU A 947 16.43 17.79 13.05
C LEU A 947 15.06 17.13 13.08
N ARG A 948 14.16 17.45 12.15
CA ARG A 948 12.89 16.71 12.02
C ARG A 948 13.10 15.31 11.47
N VAL A 949 14.05 15.16 10.54
CA VAL A 949 14.41 13.86 9.97
C VAL A 949 15.24 13.05 10.96
N GLU A 950 16.16 13.68 11.68
CA GLU A 950 17.02 13.05 12.67
C GLU A 950 17.11 13.94 13.94
N PRO A 951 16.22 13.73 14.94
CA PRO A 951 16.15 14.55 16.14
C PRO A 951 17.46 14.63 16.94
N GLY A 952 18.31 13.61 16.85
CA GLY A 952 19.61 13.51 17.51
C GLY A 952 20.80 14.07 16.71
N ASN A 953 20.59 14.72 15.57
CA ASN A 953 21.70 15.17 14.72
C ASN A 953 22.52 16.30 15.39
N GLU A 954 23.69 15.97 15.93
CA GLU A 954 24.53 16.90 16.69
C GLU A 954 25.02 18.09 15.86
N GLU A 955 25.32 17.88 14.57
CA GLU A 955 25.82 18.93 13.69
C GLU A 955 24.77 20.02 13.48
N ALA A 956 23.52 19.62 13.18
CA ALA A 956 22.42 20.56 13.02
C ALA A 956 22.14 21.35 14.31
N GLN A 957 22.22 20.70 15.47
CA GLN A 957 22.06 21.37 16.78
C GLN A 957 23.18 22.37 17.06
N LYS A 958 24.44 21.99 16.81
CA LYS A 958 25.61 22.86 16.99
C LYS A 958 25.53 24.08 16.08
N LEU A 959 25.18 23.89 14.80
CA LEU A 959 25.02 24.99 13.84
C LEU A 959 23.90 25.95 14.21
N LEU A 960 22.73 25.45 14.64
CA LEU A 960 21.64 26.32 15.14
C LEU A 960 22.04 27.10 16.40
N THR A 961 22.76 26.45 17.32
CA THR A 961 23.27 27.10 18.53
C THR A 961 24.25 28.23 18.19
N LEU A 962 25.17 27.97 17.26
CA LEU A 962 26.15 28.96 16.80
C LEU A 962 25.46 30.15 16.12
N LEU A 963 24.47 29.89 15.26
CA LEU A 963 23.67 30.95 14.61
C LEU A 963 22.95 31.82 15.65
N ARG A 964 22.37 31.20 16.69
CA ARG A 964 21.72 31.91 17.80
C ARG A 964 22.71 32.78 18.58
N GLN A 965 23.91 32.26 18.87
CA GLN A 965 24.98 33.01 19.55
C GLN A 965 25.45 34.24 18.74
N HIS A 966 25.30 34.20 17.42
CA HIS A 966 25.59 35.32 16.52
C HIS A 966 24.36 36.17 16.16
N GLY A 967 23.28 36.07 16.96
CA GLY A 967 22.12 36.96 16.86
C GLY A 967 21.15 36.65 15.72
N VAL A 968 21.22 35.45 15.13
CA VAL A 968 20.26 34.98 14.12
C VAL A 968 19.02 34.44 14.83
N ASP A 969 17.84 34.92 14.43
CA ASP A 969 16.58 34.37 14.95
C ASP A 969 16.42 32.91 14.49
N THR A 970 16.39 32.02 15.48
CA THR A 970 16.24 30.57 15.29
C THR A 970 14.91 30.06 15.87
N GLU A 971 14.11 30.91 16.50
CA GLU A 971 12.91 30.51 17.23
C GLU A 971 11.62 30.74 16.45
N THR A 972 11.59 31.73 15.54
CA THR A 972 10.40 31.94 14.70
C THR A 972 10.12 30.72 13.80
N PRO A 973 8.87 30.21 13.78
CA PRO A 973 8.41 29.30 12.76
C PRO A 973 8.17 30.10 11.49
N THR A 974 9.05 29.97 10.50
CA THR A 974 8.75 30.40 9.13
C THR A 974 7.75 29.42 8.50
N PRO A 975 6.76 29.94 7.76
CA PRO A 975 5.63 29.16 7.22
C PRO A 975 6.03 28.02 6.29
#